data_AF-A0A2A2L432-F1
#
_entry.id   AF-A0A2A2L432-F1
#
_cell.length_a   1.000
_cell.length_b   1.000
_cell.length_c   1.000
_cell.angle_alpha   90.00
_cell.angle_beta   90.00
_cell.angle_gamma   90.00
#
_symmetry.space_group_name_H-M   'P 1'
#
loop_
_entity.id
_entity.type
_entity.pdbx_description
1 polymer ?
#
loop_
_entity_poly.entity_id
_entity_poly.type
_entity_poly.pdbx_seq_one_letter_code
_entity_poly.pdbx_strand_id
1 'polypeptide(L)'
;MPTENGTWASFCGDGGLFKQPFPTGMPNLSACTQHTILVWAPTAFFFVLLPFLVWQAKHNSRRYKPLPWSFLLIVKILLCVLMVGISVCLEVFYIVHHSSSYPADYIYPIMLILVFGISALLHLFRKSTGLVTSGIQHNSALVFLICGISEFYQWIRTGHESEAHSPELDSSFPSRLTIWWFNKIPWIGSRKDLEPDDLYDLNQEMTTPYLTELWEEKWNPRVEKYHLKVAEKGTKEGVALPSVVFSLYKMFEYDFLTASFLKICSDTLQFASPFLLNQLINFVSDTEAPFWKGLAFTILMFSCSEIVFALVYLFITLGYSAIPGIVIMIIFVPLNILGSVIVRKWQMEQMKLKDERTKMVNEVLNGIKVIKLYAWEIPMEEHIDNIRQKELALIRKSAMVRNVIDSFNTSSPFLVAFFSFGTYVLTSKSHELTAQIAFVSLTLFNQLRSPMTMVALLINQLVQAVVSNKRLKEFLVADELDKSTVERTNVSDRSSEVVKVSDLSSAWDEEEGRNTTLQDISISIDRGALIAVVGRVGTGKSSLLNALLGEMGNLRGQISSNGDVAYVPQQPWIHNMSVSDNITFGKPFDRKRYNQVLHACALKPDLKILPNGDLTEIGEKGINLSGGQKARVSLARAVYQNLDVYLLDDPLSAVDSHVGRHIFEKMEK
;
A
#
# COMPACT_ATOMS: atom_id res chain seq x y z
N MET A 1 37.54 9.73 17.92
CA MET A 1 38.14 8.43 18.23
C MET A 1 37.09 7.58 18.93
N PRO A 2 36.60 6.49 18.33
CA PRO A 2 35.82 5.47 19.02
C PRO A 2 36.71 4.26 19.33
N THR A 3 37.05 4.04 20.60
CA THR A 3 37.86 2.88 21.04
C THR A 3 37.41 2.35 22.40
N GLU A 4 36.11 2.04 22.51
CA GLU A 4 35.60 1.18 23.59
C GLU A 4 34.86 -0.01 23.00
N ASN A 5 35.63 -0.98 22.46
CA ASN A 5 35.14 -2.33 22.20
C ASN A 5 34.90 -3.09 23.53
N GLY A 6 34.04 -2.53 24.38
CA GLY A 6 33.58 -3.15 25.60
C GLY A 6 32.54 -4.22 25.30
N THR A 7 32.51 -5.27 26.10
CA THR A 7 31.50 -6.34 26.01
C THR A 7 30.06 -5.81 26.10
N TRP A 8 29.87 -4.65 26.75
CA TRP A 8 28.59 -3.93 26.82
C TRP A 8 28.13 -3.40 25.46
N ALA A 9 29.01 -2.81 24.64
CA ALA A 9 28.64 -2.30 23.32
C ALA A 9 28.21 -3.43 22.37
N SER A 10 28.87 -4.59 22.44
CA SER A 10 28.42 -5.81 21.72
C SER A 10 27.12 -6.42 22.27
N PHE A 11 26.69 -6.04 23.48
CA PHE A 11 25.49 -6.56 24.14
C PHE A 11 24.26 -5.65 23.99
N CYS A 12 24.49 -4.34 23.77
CA CYS A 12 23.48 -3.29 23.85
C CYS A 12 23.56 -2.21 22.76
N GLY A 13 24.56 -2.27 21.87
CA GLY A 13 24.91 -1.18 20.95
C GLY A 13 25.65 -0.02 21.64
N ASP A 14 25.96 1.03 20.87
CA ASP A 14 26.64 2.26 21.35
C ASP A 14 25.70 3.17 22.17
N GLY A 15 25.04 2.59 23.18
CA GLY A 15 24.17 3.25 24.13
C GLY A 15 24.66 3.04 25.57
N GLY A 16 25.35 4.05 26.11
CA GLY A 16 25.69 4.11 27.54
C GLY A 16 24.44 4.15 28.44
N LEU A 17 24.62 4.19 29.76
CA LEU A 17 23.53 4.14 30.75
C LEU A 17 22.47 5.27 30.58
N PHE A 18 22.89 6.40 30.00
CA PHE A 18 22.03 7.58 29.77
C PHE A 18 22.28 8.15 28.37
N LYS A 19 21.24 8.69 27.74
CA LYS A 19 21.39 9.53 26.54
C LYS A 19 21.83 10.94 26.96
N GLN A 20 22.84 11.51 26.28
CA GLN A 20 23.23 12.92 26.41
C GLN A 20 22.61 13.77 25.29
N PRO A 21 22.48 15.11 25.47
CA PRO A 21 22.74 15.91 26.67
C PRO A 21 21.52 16.01 27.60
N PHE A 22 21.69 16.66 28.76
CA PHE A 22 20.64 16.87 29.77
C PHE A 22 20.18 18.35 29.83
N PRO A 23 19.20 18.78 29.01
CA PRO A 23 18.48 20.02 29.26
C PRO A 23 17.40 19.80 30.34
N THR A 24 17.71 20.19 31.59
CA THR A 24 16.75 20.42 32.69
C THR A 24 15.56 19.45 32.80
N GLY A 25 15.82 18.18 33.16
CA GLY A 25 14.78 17.17 33.37
C GLY A 25 15.28 15.92 34.10
N MET A 26 14.39 14.94 34.31
CA MET A 26 14.77 13.61 34.81
C MET A 26 15.64 12.86 33.78
N PRO A 27 16.54 11.95 34.22
CA PRO A 27 17.47 11.25 33.35
C PRO A 27 16.77 10.43 32.25
N ASN A 28 17.19 10.64 31.01
CA ASN A 28 16.75 9.87 29.85
C ASN A 28 17.56 8.56 29.78
N LEU A 29 16.92 7.43 30.12
CA LEU A 29 17.56 6.12 30.13
C LEU A 29 17.72 5.59 28.70
N SER A 30 18.80 4.88 28.42
CA SER A 30 18.93 4.16 27.14
C SER A 30 18.00 2.94 27.11
N ALA A 31 17.55 2.54 25.92
CA ALA A 31 16.74 1.33 25.74
C ALA A 31 17.44 0.08 26.32
N CYS A 32 18.76 -0.03 26.10
CA CYS A 32 19.63 -0.97 26.80
C CYS A 32 19.42 -0.98 28.33
N THR A 33 19.39 0.18 28.99
CA THR A 33 19.24 0.28 30.45
C THR A 33 17.84 -0.13 30.91
N GLN A 34 16.83 0.07 30.07
CA GLN A 34 15.47 -0.42 30.29
C GLN A 34 15.41 -1.95 30.17
N HIS A 35 15.88 -2.52 29.05
CA HIS A 35 15.89 -3.96 28.79
C HIS A 35 16.83 -4.75 29.73
N THR A 36 17.86 -4.11 30.30
CA THR A 36 18.80 -4.71 31.26
C THR A 36 18.50 -4.34 32.70
N ILE A 37 19.05 -3.24 33.23
CA ILE A 37 19.12 -2.95 34.67
C ILE A 37 17.74 -2.88 35.33
N LEU A 38 16.75 -2.24 34.69
CA LEU A 38 15.39 -2.13 35.23
C LEU A 38 14.68 -3.49 35.37
N VAL A 39 15.12 -4.51 34.64
CA VAL A 39 14.53 -5.86 34.66
C VAL A 39 15.38 -6.83 35.47
N TRP A 40 16.70 -6.73 35.33
CA TRP A 40 17.67 -7.60 36.01
C TRP A 40 17.69 -7.37 37.52
N ALA A 41 17.54 -6.13 37.98
CA ALA A 41 17.48 -5.83 39.41
C ALA A 41 16.28 -6.49 40.13
N PRO A 42 15.01 -6.30 39.71
CA PRO A 42 13.87 -7.00 40.31
C PRO A 42 13.90 -8.52 40.06
N THR A 43 14.43 -8.97 38.91
CA THR A 43 14.61 -10.41 38.62
C THR A 43 15.60 -11.07 39.59
N ALA A 44 16.76 -10.46 39.81
CA ALA A 44 17.75 -10.95 40.77
C ALA A 44 17.20 -10.93 42.20
N PHE A 45 16.49 -9.86 42.59
CA PHE A 45 15.80 -9.78 43.89
C PHE A 45 14.80 -10.92 44.10
N PHE A 46 14.01 -11.27 43.08
CA PHE A 46 13.10 -12.42 43.11
C PHE A 46 13.86 -13.75 43.25
N PHE A 47 14.87 -14.00 42.41
CA PHE A 47 15.61 -15.26 42.41
C PHE A 47 16.46 -15.49 43.68
N VAL A 48 17.05 -14.44 44.27
CA VAL A 48 17.80 -14.54 45.54
C VAL A 48 16.87 -14.94 46.70
N LEU A 49 15.60 -14.52 46.67
CA LEU A 49 14.62 -14.82 47.72
C LEU A 49 13.76 -16.07 47.41
N LEU A 50 13.87 -16.64 46.21
CA LEU A 50 13.16 -17.85 45.79
C LEU A 50 13.45 -19.10 46.65
N PRO A 51 14.71 -19.40 47.08
CA PRO A 51 14.98 -20.53 47.97
C PRO A 51 14.27 -20.41 49.32
N PHE A 52 14.22 -19.19 49.88
CA PHE A 52 13.50 -18.90 51.13
C PHE A 52 11.99 -19.09 50.97
N LEU A 53 11.42 -18.72 49.83
CA LEU A 53 10.01 -18.97 49.51
C LEU A 53 9.67 -20.46 49.44
N VAL A 54 10.48 -21.24 48.71
CA VAL A 54 10.28 -22.68 48.57
C VAL A 54 10.45 -23.38 49.93
N TRP A 55 11.43 -22.99 50.73
CA TRP A 55 11.63 -23.48 52.09
C TRP A 55 10.44 -23.15 53.01
N GLN A 56 9.99 -21.89 53.02
CA GLN A 56 8.87 -21.43 53.86
C GLN A 56 7.58 -22.19 53.54
N ALA A 57 7.26 -22.35 52.25
CA ALA A 57 6.09 -23.11 51.81
C ALA A 57 6.22 -24.62 52.13
N LYS A 58 7.38 -25.23 51.88
CA LYS A 58 7.64 -26.65 52.22
C LYS A 58 7.56 -26.92 53.73
N HIS A 59 7.96 -25.96 54.57
CA HIS A 59 7.83 -26.04 56.03
C HIS A 59 6.37 -25.89 56.49
N ASN A 60 5.64 -24.87 55.99
CA ASN A 60 4.23 -24.67 56.35
C ASN A 60 3.30 -25.77 55.84
N SER A 61 3.65 -26.46 54.75
CA SER A 61 2.92 -27.63 54.23
C SER A 61 2.73 -28.76 55.24
N ARG A 62 3.53 -28.80 56.31
CA ARG A 62 3.42 -29.79 57.41
C ARG A 62 2.52 -29.33 58.56
N ARG A 63 2.04 -28.08 58.56
CA ARG A 63 1.26 -27.47 59.65
C ARG A 63 -0.17 -27.06 59.26
N TYR A 64 -0.44 -26.79 57.98
CA TYR A 64 -1.70 -26.20 57.53
C TYR A 64 -2.36 -27.00 56.40
N LYS A 65 -3.69 -26.91 56.32
CA LYS A 65 -4.49 -27.52 55.24
C LYS A 65 -4.41 -26.67 53.95
N PRO A 66 -4.61 -27.25 52.75
CA PRO A 66 -4.64 -26.51 51.50
C PRO A 66 -5.68 -25.40 51.48
N LEU A 67 -5.41 -24.31 50.76
CA LEU A 67 -6.33 -23.18 50.60
C LEU A 67 -7.43 -23.50 49.56
N PRO A 68 -8.68 -23.04 49.79
CA PRO A 68 -9.72 -23.07 48.77
C PRO A 68 -9.35 -22.13 47.60
N TRP A 69 -10.00 -22.34 46.44
CA TRP A 69 -9.94 -21.37 45.36
C TRP A 69 -10.66 -20.09 45.79
N SER A 70 -9.94 -18.96 45.85
CA SER A 70 -10.52 -17.63 46.03
C SER A 70 -10.39 -16.82 44.75
N PHE A 71 -11.33 -15.90 44.51
CA PHE A 71 -11.29 -14.98 43.37
C PHE A 71 -9.95 -14.25 43.25
N LEU A 72 -9.41 -13.75 44.37
CA LEU A 72 -8.12 -13.06 44.43
C LEU A 72 -6.92 -13.97 44.06
N LEU A 73 -6.98 -15.27 44.33
CA LEU A 73 -5.96 -16.23 43.91
C LEU A 73 -6.04 -16.52 42.40
N ILE A 74 -7.27 -16.68 41.87
CA ILE A 74 -7.52 -16.88 40.45
C ILE A 74 -7.02 -15.67 39.64
N VAL A 75 -7.40 -14.45 40.04
CA VAL A 75 -6.95 -13.20 39.41
C VAL A 75 -5.42 -13.09 39.42
N LYS A 76 -4.73 -13.44 40.52
CA LYS A 76 -3.26 -13.38 40.58
C LYS A 76 -2.58 -14.38 39.65
N ILE A 77 -3.12 -15.59 39.51
CA ILE A 77 -2.61 -16.58 38.55
C ILE A 77 -2.87 -16.13 37.11
N LEU A 78 -4.08 -15.64 36.80
CA LEU A 78 -4.43 -15.12 35.48
C LEU A 78 -3.55 -13.93 35.07
N LEU A 79 -3.27 -13.00 35.98
CA LEU A 79 -2.37 -11.87 35.71
C LEU A 79 -0.93 -12.34 35.45
N CYS A 80 -0.40 -13.32 36.19
CA CYS A 80 0.93 -13.87 35.90
C CYS A 80 0.97 -14.59 34.54
N VAL A 81 -0.06 -15.36 34.20
CA VAL A 81 -0.18 -16.04 32.89
C VAL A 81 -0.31 -15.02 31.75
N LEU A 82 -1.06 -13.94 31.95
CA LEU A 82 -1.19 -12.84 30.99
C LEU A 82 0.16 -12.15 30.74
N MET A 83 0.93 -11.85 31.80
CA MET A 83 2.27 -11.26 31.66
C MET A 83 3.25 -12.19 30.94
N VAL A 84 3.19 -13.51 31.18
CA VAL A 84 3.95 -14.50 30.39
C VAL A 84 3.53 -14.45 28.92
N GLY A 85 2.22 -14.45 28.63
CA GLY A 85 1.71 -14.38 27.25
C GLY A 85 2.16 -13.13 26.50
N ILE A 86 2.07 -11.95 27.13
CA ILE A 86 2.58 -10.69 26.57
C ILE A 86 4.08 -10.77 26.30
N SER A 87 4.87 -11.32 27.24
CA SER A 87 6.31 -11.44 27.09
C SER A 87 6.71 -12.38 25.94
N VAL A 88 6.00 -13.50 25.76
CA VAL A 88 6.18 -14.41 24.61
C VAL A 88 5.80 -13.73 23.29
N CYS A 89 4.72 -12.95 23.25
CA CYS A 89 4.34 -12.18 22.06
C CYS A 89 5.40 -11.14 21.67
N LEU A 90 6.06 -10.50 22.65
CA LEU A 90 7.17 -9.58 22.41
C LEU A 90 8.41 -10.31 21.87
N GLU A 91 8.79 -11.45 22.45
CA GLU A 91 9.91 -12.28 21.98
C GLU A 91 9.71 -12.72 20.52
N VAL A 92 8.51 -13.22 20.18
CA VAL A 92 8.16 -13.59 18.80
C VAL A 92 8.17 -12.38 17.86
N PHE A 93 7.68 -11.21 18.31
CA PHE A 93 7.71 -9.99 17.48
C PHE A 93 9.14 -9.57 17.11
N TYR A 94 10.07 -9.54 18.07
CA TYR A 94 11.47 -9.21 17.80
C TYR A 94 12.14 -10.20 16.83
N ILE A 95 11.92 -11.51 17.03
CA ILE A 95 12.46 -12.57 16.16
C ILE A 95 11.94 -12.46 14.72
N VAL A 96 10.69 -12.03 14.51
CA VAL A 96 10.08 -11.94 13.18
C VAL A 96 10.45 -10.64 12.45
N HIS A 97 10.50 -9.50 13.15
CA HIS A 97 10.61 -8.18 12.50
C HIS A 97 11.97 -7.48 12.61
N HIS A 98 12.93 -7.92 13.44
CA HIS A 98 14.22 -7.23 13.61
C HIS A 98 15.42 -8.16 13.40
N SER A 99 15.89 -8.21 12.14
CA SER A 99 17.05 -8.99 11.68
C SER A 99 18.40 -8.61 12.30
N SER A 100 18.49 -7.42 12.93
CA SER A 100 19.71 -6.86 13.54
C SER A 100 19.49 -6.47 15.01
N SER A 101 18.95 -7.38 15.82
CA SER A 101 18.67 -7.16 17.26
C SER A 101 19.90 -7.38 18.14
N TYR A 102 20.05 -6.63 19.24
CA TYR A 102 21.15 -6.81 20.19
C TYR A 102 20.83 -7.89 21.25
N PRO A 103 21.85 -8.50 21.90
CA PRO A 103 21.65 -9.51 22.94
C PRO A 103 20.71 -9.11 24.10
N ALA A 104 20.67 -7.83 24.48
CA ALA A 104 19.75 -7.35 25.51
C ALA A 104 18.27 -7.56 25.14
N ASP A 105 17.91 -7.41 23.86
CA ASP A 105 16.51 -7.29 23.41
C ASP A 105 15.75 -8.61 23.46
N TYR A 106 16.42 -9.74 23.24
CA TYR A 106 15.83 -11.07 23.43
C TYR A 106 16.05 -11.64 24.85
N ILE A 107 17.08 -11.23 25.58
CA ILE A 107 17.26 -11.64 26.98
C ILE A 107 16.20 -11.02 27.90
N TYR A 108 15.73 -9.81 27.58
CA TYR A 108 14.66 -9.10 28.28
C TYR A 108 13.37 -9.94 28.45
N PRO A 109 12.64 -10.33 27.39
CA PRO A 109 11.38 -11.07 27.52
C PRO A 109 11.56 -12.44 28.17
N ILE A 110 12.66 -13.15 27.87
CA ILE A 110 12.98 -14.46 28.48
C ILE A 110 13.05 -14.36 30.01
N MET A 111 13.67 -13.31 30.55
CA MET A 111 13.75 -13.08 32.00
C MET A 111 12.37 -12.83 32.62
N LEU A 112 11.48 -12.08 31.95
CA LEU A 112 10.10 -11.88 32.41
C LEU A 112 9.28 -13.16 32.36
N ILE A 113 9.39 -13.95 31.28
CA ILE A 113 8.72 -15.26 31.13
C ILE A 113 9.08 -16.18 32.31
N LEU A 114 10.37 -16.28 32.63
CA LEU A 114 10.86 -17.09 33.75
C LEU A 114 10.31 -16.60 35.09
N VAL A 115 10.36 -15.30 35.38
CA VAL A 115 9.88 -14.75 36.67
C VAL A 115 8.37 -14.89 36.83
N PHE A 116 7.57 -14.48 35.85
CA PHE A 116 6.11 -14.56 35.95
C PHE A 116 5.61 -16.00 35.89
N GLY A 117 6.24 -16.88 35.12
CA GLY A 117 5.97 -18.32 35.09
C GLY A 117 6.24 -18.98 36.45
N ILE A 118 7.41 -18.74 37.05
CA ILE A 118 7.74 -19.24 38.39
C ILE A 118 6.80 -18.63 39.45
N SER A 119 6.41 -17.36 39.33
CA SER A 119 5.46 -16.74 40.27
C SER A 119 4.04 -17.35 40.18
N ALA A 120 3.58 -17.71 38.98
CA ALA A 120 2.34 -18.45 38.79
C ALA A 120 2.40 -19.85 39.44
N LEU A 121 3.50 -20.59 39.22
CA LEU A 121 3.74 -21.88 39.86
C LEU A 121 3.83 -21.76 41.40
N LEU A 122 4.46 -20.71 41.92
CA LEU A 122 4.47 -20.41 43.36
C LEU A 122 3.07 -20.11 43.90
N HIS A 123 2.19 -19.44 43.15
CA HIS A 123 0.81 -19.25 43.59
C HIS A 123 0.03 -20.57 43.68
N LEU A 124 0.25 -21.51 42.76
CA LEU A 124 -0.29 -22.87 42.84
C LEU A 124 0.31 -23.66 44.02
N PHE A 125 1.62 -23.56 44.26
CA PHE A 125 2.29 -24.22 45.38
C PHE A 125 1.88 -23.63 46.74
N ARG A 126 1.65 -22.32 46.84
CA ARG A 126 1.11 -21.68 48.05
C ARG A 126 -0.30 -22.14 48.37
N LYS A 127 -1.12 -22.43 47.36
CA LYS A 127 -2.45 -23.01 47.54
C LYS A 127 -2.37 -24.41 48.18
N SER A 128 -1.52 -25.30 47.66
CA SER A 128 -1.38 -26.66 48.21
C SER A 128 -0.74 -26.69 49.61
N THR A 129 0.13 -25.72 49.92
CA THR A 129 0.88 -25.63 51.20
C THR A 129 0.23 -24.75 52.28
N GLY A 130 -0.96 -24.18 52.04
CA GLY A 130 -1.71 -23.42 53.04
C GLY A 130 -1.28 -21.95 53.25
N LEU A 131 -0.43 -21.38 52.38
CA LEU A 131 0.33 -20.15 52.66
C LEU A 131 -0.40 -18.86 52.20
N VAL A 132 -1.20 -18.30 53.11
CA VAL A 132 -2.12 -17.16 52.89
C VAL A 132 -1.44 -15.92 52.29
N THR A 133 -0.29 -15.49 52.82
CA THR A 133 0.46 -14.31 52.34
C THR A 133 1.95 -14.63 52.18
N SER A 134 2.55 -14.08 51.12
CA SER A 134 4.00 -14.06 50.91
C SER A 134 4.44 -12.61 50.75
N GLY A 135 5.18 -12.10 51.74
CA GLY A 135 5.77 -10.77 51.67
C GLY A 135 6.82 -10.67 50.55
N ILE A 136 7.57 -11.75 50.28
CA ILE A 136 8.60 -11.78 49.23
C ILE A 136 7.98 -11.60 47.84
N GLN A 137 6.91 -12.32 47.50
CA GLN A 137 6.24 -12.13 46.20
C GLN A 137 5.64 -10.72 46.07
N HIS A 138 5.11 -10.15 47.16
CA HIS A 138 4.57 -8.80 47.16
C HIS A 138 5.68 -7.75 46.96
N ASN A 139 6.79 -7.87 47.69
CA ASN A 139 7.93 -6.97 47.57
C ASN A 139 8.59 -7.08 46.18
N SER A 140 8.70 -8.29 45.62
CA SER A 140 9.24 -8.46 44.26
C SER A 140 8.37 -7.74 43.23
N ALA A 141 7.04 -7.89 43.32
CA ALA A 141 6.11 -7.16 42.46
C ALA A 141 6.18 -5.62 42.66
N LEU A 142 6.46 -5.16 43.88
CA LEU A 142 6.68 -3.74 44.15
C LEU A 142 7.97 -3.21 43.51
N VAL A 143 9.08 -3.97 43.52
CA VAL A 143 10.32 -3.56 42.83
C VAL A 143 10.11 -3.54 41.31
N PHE A 144 9.45 -4.54 40.73
CA PHE A 144 9.06 -4.51 39.31
C PHE A 144 8.22 -3.27 38.96
N LEU A 145 7.24 -2.90 39.79
CA LEU A 145 6.43 -1.70 39.59
C LEU A 145 7.28 -0.41 39.65
N ILE A 146 8.19 -0.30 40.62
CA ILE A 146 9.07 0.87 40.77
C ILE A 146 9.99 1.04 39.55
N CYS A 147 10.57 -0.05 39.04
CA CYS A 147 11.39 0.00 37.83
C CYS A 147 10.57 0.38 36.59
N GLY A 148 9.41 -0.25 36.37
CA GLY A 148 8.53 0.01 35.22
C GLY A 148 7.94 1.43 35.15
N ILE A 149 7.86 2.17 36.26
CA ILE A 149 7.44 3.58 36.25
C ILE A 149 8.36 4.45 35.39
N SER A 150 9.67 4.17 35.36
CA SER A 150 10.63 4.96 34.58
C SER A 150 10.54 4.70 33.06
N GLU A 151 10.25 3.46 32.66
CA GLU A 151 9.93 3.07 31.28
C GLU A 151 8.62 3.72 30.81
N PHE A 152 7.57 3.62 31.62
CA PHE A 152 6.26 4.23 31.35
C PHE A 152 6.32 5.77 31.22
N TYR A 153 7.07 6.44 32.09
CA TYR A 153 7.30 7.89 32.01
C TYR A 153 8.01 8.29 30.71
N GLN A 154 8.99 7.51 30.29
CA GLN A 154 9.74 7.77 29.05
C GLN A 154 8.85 7.60 27.81
N TRP A 155 7.97 6.59 27.77
CA TRP A 155 7.02 6.37 26.68
C TRP A 155 5.95 7.49 26.56
N ILE A 156 5.48 8.02 27.69
CA ILE A 156 4.60 9.21 27.71
C ILE A 156 5.32 10.43 27.10
N ARG A 157 6.61 10.60 27.40
CA ARG A 157 7.39 11.74 26.91
C ARG A 157 7.67 11.65 25.41
N THR A 158 8.11 10.49 24.90
CA THR A 158 8.42 10.35 23.46
C THR A 158 7.19 10.59 22.59
N GLY A 159 6.00 10.13 23.04
CA GLY A 159 4.72 10.42 22.39
C GLY A 159 4.26 11.90 22.38
N HIS A 160 5.08 12.84 22.88
CA HIS A 160 4.89 14.29 22.75
C HIS A 160 5.99 14.99 21.93
N GLU A 161 7.10 14.33 21.59
CA GLU A 161 8.25 14.96 20.91
C GLU A 161 8.30 14.70 19.39
N SER A 162 7.54 13.71 18.89
CA SER A 162 7.48 13.33 17.46
C SER A 162 6.10 13.60 16.84
N GLU A 163 5.84 14.83 16.40
CA GLU A 163 4.52 15.18 15.84
C GLU A 163 4.30 14.73 14.38
N ALA A 164 5.37 14.62 13.58
CA ALA A 164 5.27 14.25 12.16
C ALA A 164 5.23 12.73 11.91
N HIS A 165 6.07 11.94 12.59
CA HIS A 165 6.21 10.52 12.29
C HIS A 165 5.07 9.66 12.87
N SER A 166 4.68 8.62 12.12
CA SER A 166 3.68 7.63 12.57
C SER A 166 4.11 6.93 13.87
N PRO A 167 3.32 7.02 14.95
CA PRO A 167 3.63 6.38 16.23
C PRO A 167 3.30 4.87 16.23
N GLU A 168 2.94 4.27 15.08
CA GLU A 168 2.54 2.86 14.99
C GLU A 168 3.61 1.92 15.54
N LEU A 169 4.84 2.02 15.03
CA LEU A 169 5.97 1.15 15.39
C LEU A 169 6.42 1.38 16.84
N ASP A 170 6.53 2.64 17.27
CA ASP A 170 6.90 3.02 18.64
C ASP A 170 5.79 2.72 19.67
N SER A 171 4.56 2.47 19.23
CA SER A 171 3.46 2.17 20.15
C SER A 171 3.55 0.75 20.70
N SER A 172 3.11 0.58 21.95
CA SER A 172 3.10 -0.71 22.64
C SER A 172 2.23 -1.76 21.93
N PHE A 173 2.54 -3.04 22.10
CA PHE A 173 1.80 -4.13 21.44
C PHE A 173 0.26 -4.05 21.61
N PRO A 174 -0.33 -3.74 22.79
CA PRO A 174 -1.77 -3.54 22.91
C PRO A 174 -2.28 -2.32 22.11
N SER A 175 -1.49 -1.26 21.99
CA SER A 175 -1.82 -0.07 21.19
C SER A 175 -1.85 -0.37 19.70
N ARG A 176 -0.92 -1.19 19.19
CA ARG A 176 -0.98 -1.67 17.79
C ARG A 176 -2.18 -2.59 17.56
N LEU A 177 -2.36 -3.59 18.43
CA LEU A 177 -3.44 -4.59 18.33
C LEU A 177 -4.85 -3.98 18.35
N THR A 178 -5.02 -2.84 19.04
CA THR A 178 -6.30 -2.11 19.12
C THR A 178 -6.34 -0.85 18.24
N ILE A 179 -5.27 -0.57 17.49
CA ILE A 179 -5.10 0.66 16.68
C ILE A 179 -5.30 1.93 17.53
N TRP A 180 -4.98 1.87 18.81
CA TRP A 180 -5.25 2.94 19.78
C TRP A 180 -4.44 4.21 19.49
N TRP A 181 -3.24 4.06 18.92
CA TRP A 181 -2.38 5.16 18.50
C TRP A 181 -3.06 6.10 17.49
N PHE A 182 -3.95 5.58 16.65
CA PHE A 182 -4.66 6.35 15.64
C PHE A 182 -5.69 7.32 16.24
N ASN A 183 -6.16 7.10 17.49
CA ASN A 183 -7.22 7.91 18.10
C ASN A 183 -6.93 9.42 18.19
N LYS A 184 -5.65 9.87 18.07
CA LYS A 184 -5.29 11.29 17.92
C LYS A 184 -6.02 11.91 16.72
N ILE A 185 -6.06 11.21 15.58
CA ILE A 185 -6.55 11.75 14.30
C ILE A 185 -8.09 11.94 14.28
N PRO A 186 -8.95 10.95 14.63
CA PRO A 186 -10.39 11.19 14.76
C PRO A 186 -10.75 12.22 15.84
N TRP A 187 -9.93 12.37 16.88
CA TRP A 187 -10.15 13.38 17.92
C TRP A 187 -9.84 14.80 17.45
N ILE A 188 -8.76 15.00 16.67
CA ILE A 188 -8.50 16.28 15.98
C ILE A 188 -9.62 16.55 14.96
N GLY A 189 -9.97 15.57 14.14
CA GLY A 189 -11.07 15.64 13.17
C GLY A 189 -12.47 15.87 13.77
N SER A 190 -12.63 15.71 15.09
CA SER A 190 -13.86 16.07 15.82
C SER A 190 -13.89 17.54 16.29
N ARG A 191 -12.80 18.28 16.08
CA ARG A 191 -12.57 19.65 16.60
C ARG A 191 -12.24 20.66 15.51
N LYS A 192 -11.51 20.24 14.48
CA LYS A 192 -11.33 20.98 13.21
C LYS A 192 -11.39 20.00 12.03
N ASP A 193 -11.62 20.53 10.83
CA ASP A 193 -11.35 19.78 9.61
C ASP A 193 -9.85 19.41 9.54
N LEU A 194 -9.52 18.22 9.05
CA LEU A 194 -8.14 17.75 8.97
C LEU A 194 -7.41 18.40 7.79
N GLU A 195 -6.29 19.03 8.10
CA GLU A 195 -5.33 19.59 7.15
C GLU A 195 -4.23 18.54 6.86
N PRO A 196 -3.49 18.61 5.74
CA PRO A 196 -2.42 17.64 5.44
C PRO A 196 -1.39 17.53 6.56
N ASP A 197 -1.09 18.66 7.22
CA ASP A 197 -0.12 18.78 8.32
C ASP A 197 -0.61 18.14 9.65
N ASP A 198 -1.88 17.71 9.75
CA ASP A 198 -2.38 16.93 10.89
C ASP A 198 -2.10 15.43 10.77
N LEU A 199 -1.72 14.96 9.56
CA LEU A 199 -1.54 13.54 9.26
C LEU A 199 -0.11 13.09 9.53
N TYR A 200 0.04 11.82 9.89
CA TYR A 200 1.36 11.22 10.09
C TYR A 200 2.08 10.95 8.75
N ASP A 201 3.39 11.16 8.74
CA ASP A 201 4.29 10.61 7.73
C ASP A 201 4.14 9.08 7.65
N LEU A 202 4.31 8.55 6.44
CA LEU A 202 4.39 7.10 6.20
C LEU A 202 5.63 6.50 6.90
N ASN A 203 5.46 5.31 7.49
CA ASN A 203 6.59 4.47 7.92
C ASN A 203 7.58 4.29 6.76
N GLN A 204 8.90 4.28 7.01
CA GLN A 204 9.93 4.23 5.96
C GLN A 204 9.72 3.09 4.95
N GLU A 205 9.32 1.91 5.43
CA GLU A 205 9.02 0.70 4.65
C GLU A 205 7.82 0.87 3.68
N MET A 206 6.98 1.87 3.89
CA MET A 206 5.81 2.20 3.05
C MET A 206 6.07 3.38 2.09
N THR A 207 7.30 3.91 2.05
CA THR A 207 7.64 5.05 1.19
C THR A 207 7.98 4.63 -0.24
N THR A 208 7.66 5.47 -1.22
CA THR A 208 7.91 5.19 -2.65
C THR A 208 9.37 4.81 -2.95
N PRO A 209 10.42 5.50 -2.44
CA PRO A 209 11.80 5.13 -2.76
C PRO A 209 12.15 3.70 -2.36
N TYR A 210 11.78 3.29 -1.15
CA TYR A 210 12.01 1.93 -0.64
C TYR A 210 11.21 0.88 -1.44
N LEU A 211 9.93 1.16 -1.69
CA LEU A 211 9.06 0.26 -2.45
C LEU A 211 9.49 0.12 -3.92
N THR A 212 10.03 1.19 -4.53
CA THR A 212 10.59 1.17 -5.89
C THR A 212 11.90 0.39 -5.94
N GLU A 213 12.84 0.63 -5.02
CA GLU A 213 14.10 -0.11 -4.93
C GLU A 213 13.86 -1.63 -4.76
N LEU A 214 12.97 -2.00 -3.83
CA LEU A 214 12.57 -3.38 -3.60
C LEU A 214 11.82 -4.00 -4.80
N TRP A 215 10.99 -3.21 -5.50
CA TRP A 215 10.35 -3.64 -6.74
C TRP A 215 11.37 -3.93 -7.84
N GLU A 216 12.31 -3.02 -8.09
CA GLU A 216 13.35 -3.15 -9.12
C GLU A 216 14.25 -4.37 -8.86
N GLU A 217 14.67 -4.59 -7.61
CA GLU A 217 15.45 -5.76 -7.18
C GLU A 217 14.72 -7.09 -7.51
N LYS A 218 13.39 -7.12 -7.38
CA LYS A 218 12.59 -8.31 -7.70
C LYS A 218 12.18 -8.38 -9.19
N TRP A 219 12.00 -7.26 -9.88
CA TRP A 219 11.41 -7.20 -11.23
C TRP A 219 12.46 -7.26 -12.34
N ASN A 220 13.52 -6.44 -12.25
CA ASN A 220 14.49 -6.27 -13.33
C ASN A 220 15.18 -7.60 -13.71
N PRO A 221 15.60 -8.47 -12.76
CA PRO A 221 16.18 -9.80 -13.07
C PRO A 221 15.17 -10.82 -13.63
N ARG A 222 13.87 -10.48 -13.75
CA ARG A 222 12.84 -11.28 -14.43
C ARG A 222 12.59 -10.76 -15.85
N VAL A 223 12.66 -9.45 -16.05
CA VAL A 223 12.55 -8.79 -17.36
C VAL A 223 13.78 -9.11 -18.21
N GLU A 224 15.00 -8.96 -17.67
CA GLU A 224 16.25 -9.38 -18.31
C GLU A 224 16.18 -10.84 -18.82
N LYS A 225 15.73 -11.77 -17.96
CA LYS A 225 15.54 -13.19 -18.30
C LYS A 225 14.39 -13.47 -19.27
N TYR A 226 13.55 -12.49 -19.57
CA TYR A 226 12.59 -12.55 -20.68
C TYR A 226 13.26 -12.09 -21.97
N HIS A 227 13.92 -10.93 -22.00
CA HIS A 227 14.60 -10.42 -23.20
C HIS A 227 15.70 -11.36 -23.68
N LEU A 228 16.50 -11.96 -22.78
CA LEU A 228 17.48 -12.99 -23.13
C LEU A 228 16.83 -14.18 -23.88
N LYS A 229 15.65 -14.64 -23.44
CA LYS A 229 14.92 -15.74 -24.11
C LYS A 229 14.28 -15.34 -25.42
N VAL A 230 13.89 -14.08 -25.58
CA VAL A 230 13.44 -13.53 -26.87
C VAL A 230 14.61 -13.46 -27.85
N ALA A 231 15.79 -13.03 -27.39
CA ALA A 231 17.01 -12.99 -28.19
C ALA A 231 17.49 -14.41 -28.59
N GLU A 232 17.53 -15.36 -27.65
CA GLU A 232 17.84 -16.79 -27.93
C GLU A 232 16.91 -17.40 -28.99
N LYS A 233 15.64 -16.98 -29.02
CA LYS A 233 14.62 -17.53 -29.92
C LYS A 233 14.49 -16.75 -31.24
N GLY A 234 14.96 -15.52 -31.29
CA GLY A 234 14.76 -14.58 -32.39
C GLY A 234 13.32 -14.07 -32.56
N THR A 235 12.37 -14.48 -31.71
CA THR A 235 10.95 -14.05 -31.77
C THR A 235 10.32 -13.89 -30.39
N LYS A 236 9.41 -12.92 -30.26
CA LYS A 236 8.56 -12.72 -29.07
C LYS A 236 7.47 -13.81 -28.95
N GLU A 237 7.09 -14.45 -30.06
CA GLU A 237 6.03 -15.44 -30.10
C GLU A 237 6.32 -16.67 -29.22
N GLY A 238 5.37 -17.04 -28.36
CA GLY A 238 5.48 -18.22 -27.51
C GLY A 238 6.60 -18.16 -26.46
N VAL A 239 7.14 -16.97 -26.15
CA VAL A 239 7.92 -16.73 -24.92
C VAL A 239 6.95 -16.25 -23.84
N ALA A 240 6.95 -16.91 -22.67
CA ALA A 240 6.01 -16.57 -21.60
C ALA A 240 6.42 -15.26 -20.90
N LEU A 241 5.62 -14.20 -21.11
CA LEU A 241 5.77 -12.91 -20.43
C LEU A 241 5.82 -13.05 -18.89
N PRO A 242 6.70 -12.32 -18.19
CA PRO A 242 6.85 -12.38 -16.73
C PRO A 242 5.55 -12.00 -15.99
N SER A 243 5.42 -12.47 -14.75
CA SER A 243 4.23 -12.26 -13.92
C SER A 243 4.45 -11.14 -12.90
N VAL A 244 3.73 -10.03 -13.06
CA VAL A 244 3.70 -8.91 -12.12
C VAL A 244 3.18 -9.39 -10.76
N VAL A 245 2.08 -10.15 -10.75
CA VAL A 245 1.47 -10.71 -9.53
C VAL A 245 2.43 -11.61 -8.74
N PHE A 246 3.26 -12.42 -9.42
CA PHE A 246 4.26 -13.25 -8.72
C PHE A 246 5.43 -12.44 -8.15
N SER A 247 5.73 -11.28 -8.76
CA SER A 247 6.77 -10.37 -8.28
C SER A 247 6.28 -9.59 -7.06
N LEU A 248 5.03 -9.11 -7.08
CA LEU A 248 4.33 -8.54 -5.92
C LEU A 248 4.17 -9.54 -4.77
N TYR A 249 3.80 -10.80 -5.06
CA TYR A 249 3.77 -11.84 -4.03
C TYR A 249 5.14 -12.00 -3.36
N LYS A 250 6.23 -11.99 -4.13
CA LYS A 250 7.60 -12.09 -3.62
C LYS A 250 8.15 -10.82 -2.96
N MET A 251 7.43 -9.70 -3.07
CA MET A 251 7.75 -8.45 -2.38
C MET A 251 7.17 -8.45 -0.95
N PHE A 252 5.96 -9.00 -0.78
CA PHE A 252 5.20 -9.00 0.49
C PHE A 252 4.95 -10.43 1.03
N GLU A 253 5.85 -11.38 0.79
CA GLU A 253 5.52 -12.80 1.05
C GLU A 253 5.33 -13.12 2.54
N TYR A 254 6.05 -12.42 3.42
CA TYR A 254 5.88 -12.55 4.87
C TYR A 254 4.56 -11.94 5.36
N ASP A 255 4.11 -10.84 4.78
CA ASP A 255 2.82 -10.21 5.08
C ASP A 255 1.66 -11.11 4.62
N PHE A 256 1.75 -11.66 3.40
CA PHE A 256 0.78 -12.63 2.91
C PHE A 256 0.73 -13.90 3.76
N LEU A 257 1.87 -14.42 4.21
CA LEU A 257 1.91 -15.62 5.06
C LEU A 257 1.38 -15.36 6.48
N THR A 258 1.77 -14.25 7.11
CA THR A 258 1.29 -13.86 8.45
C THR A 258 -0.20 -13.51 8.44
N ALA A 259 -0.68 -12.74 7.45
CA ALA A 259 -2.10 -12.45 7.27
C ALA A 259 -2.92 -13.73 6.99
N SER A 260 -2.39 -14.67 6.18
CA SER A 260 -3.03 -15.97 5.95
C SER A 260 -3.10 -16.81 7.23
N PHE A 261 -2.02 -16.85 8.02
CA PHE A 261 -2.00 -17.55 9.30
C PHE A 261 -2.97 -16.93 10.31
N LEU A 262 -2.96 -15.60 10.48
CA LEU A 262 -3.90 -14.89 11.34
C LEU A 262 -5.36 -15.08 10.89
N LYS A 263 -5.63 -15.10 9.59
CA LYS A 263 -6.95 -15.42 9.05
C LYS A 263 -7.36 -16.86 9.37
N ILE A 264 -6.48 -17.85 9.20
CA ILE A 264 -6.74 -19.25 9.57
C ILE A 264 -6.98 -19.39 11.09
N CYS A 265 -6.18 -18.73 11.93
CA CYS A 265 -6.36 -18.74 13.39
C CYS A 265 -7.67 -18.08 13.81
N SER A 266 -8.03 -16.96 13.17
CA SER A 266 -9.34 -16.32 13.32
C SER A 266 -10.44 -17.31 12.95
N ASP A 267 -10.46 -17.79 11.71
CA ASP A 267 -11.47 -18.72 11.17
C ASP A 267 -11.57 -20.02 12.00
N THR A 268 -10.48 -20.46 12.65
CA THR A 268 -10.45 -21.65 13.52
C THR A 268 -11.02 -21.36 14.91
N LEU A 269 -10.56 -20.31 15.61
CA LEU A 269 -11.17 -19.85 16.86
C LEU A 269 -12.68 -19.71 16.67
N GLN A 270 -13.05 -19.11 15.54
CA GLN A 270 -14.39 -18.78 15.18
C GLN A 270 -15.37 -19.98 15.18
N PHE A 271 -14.92 -21.23 15.07
CA PHE A 271 -15.79 -22.41 15.22
C PHE A 271 -16.23 -22.78 16.63
N ALA A 272 -15.65 -22.18 17.67
CA ALA A 272 -16.04 -22.53 19.02
C ALA A 272 -17.49 -22.15 19.35
N SER A 273 -18.04 -21.08 18.76
CA SER A 273 -19.34 -20.53 19.19
C SER A 273 -20.55 -21.46 18.97
N PRO A 274 -20.76 -22.12 17.81
CA PRO A 274 -21.84 -23.12 17.68
C PRO A 274 -21.69 -24.31 18.64
N PHE A 275 -20.45 -24.76 18.91
CA PHE A 275 -20.19 -25.80 19.90
C PHE A 275 -20.51 -25.32 21.33
N LEU A 276 -20.12 -24.11 21.69
CA LEU A 276 -20.38 -23.53 23.00
C LEU A 276 -21.86 -23.17 23.19
N LEU A 277 -22.58 -22.77 22.14
CA LEU A 277 -24.03 -22.63 22.12
C LEU A 277 -24.72 -23.98 22.39
N ASN A 278 -24.22 -25.05 21.76
CA ASN A 278 -24.71 -26.40 22.01
C ASN A 278 -24.51 -26.81 23.48
N GLN A 279 -23.32 -26.54 24.06
CA GLN A 279 -23.05 -26.75 25.49
C GLN A 279 -23.88 -25.85 26.41
N LEU A 280 -24.17 -24.61 25.99
CA LEU A 280 -24.99 -23.66 26.74
C LEU A 280 -26.46 -24.08 26.78
N ILE A 281 -27.01 -24.60 25.67
CA ILE A 281 -28.38 -25.12 25.61
C ILE A 281 -28.51 -26.41 26.44
N ASN A 282 -27.52 -27.30 26.39
CA ASN A 282 -27.43 -28.43 27.33
C ASN A 282 -27.42 -27.95 28.79
N PHE A 283 -26.57 -26.96 29.11
CA PHE A 283 -26.46 -26.38 30.46
C PHE A 283 -27.78 -25.76 30.96
N VAL A 284 -28.52 -25.06 30.10
CA VAL A 284 -29.84 -24.49 30.43
C VAL A 284 -30.91 -25.58 30.61
N SER A 285 -30.70 -26.77 30.04
CA SER A 285 -31.61 -27.92 30.16
C SER A 285 -31.30 -28.82 31.37
N ASP A 286 -30.15 -28.66 32.03
CA ASP A 286 -29.71 -29.40 33.21
C ASP A 286 -29.90 -28.56 34.48
N THR A 287 -30.92 -28.89 35.28
CA THR A 287 -31.28 -28.16 36.49
C THR A 287 -30.29 -28.31 37.66
N GLU A 288 -29.33 -29.24 37.60
CA GLU A 288 -28.29 -29.40 38.63
C GLU A 288 -26.94 -28.76 38.23
N ALA A 289 -26.85 -28.16 37.03
CA ALA A 289 -25.59 -27.65 36.50
C ALA A 289 -25.05 -26.39 37.23
N PRO A 290 -23.76 -26.35 37.63
CA PRO A 290 -23.21 -25.22 38.38
C PRO A 290 -22.99 -23.98 37.50
N PHE A 291 -23.56 -22.84 37.93
CA PHE A 291 -23.62 -21.55 37.25
C PHE A 291 -22.32 -21.08 36.53
N TRP A 292 -21.16 -21.33 37.12
CA TRP A 292 -19.86 -20.99 36.51
C TRP A 292 -19.61 -21.65 35.14
N LYS A 293 -20.24 -22.79 34.82
CA LYS A 293 -20.18 -23.40 33.48
C LYS A 293 -20.88 -22.54 32.44
N GLY A 294 -22.12 -22.12 32.71
CA GLY A 294 -22.89 -21.23 31.82
C GLY A 294 -22.18 -19.90 31.59
N LEU A 295 -21.59 -19.31 32.65
CA LEU A 295 -20.78 -18.09 32.54
C LEU A 295 -19.50 -18.31 31.72
N ALA A 296 -18.84 -19.46 31.83
CA ALA A 296 -17.70 -19.78 31.00
C ALA A 296 -18.10 -19.95 29.52
N PHE A 297 -19.19 -20.65 29.21
CA PHE A 297 -19.65 -20.83 27.84
C PHE A 297 -20.04 -19.50 27.17
N THR A 298 -20.76 -18.62 27.87
CA THR A 298 -21.12 -17.30 27.31
C THR A 298 -19.91 -16.39 27.09
N ILE A 299 -18.89 -16.45 27.96
CA ILE A 299 -17.63 -15.71 27.75
C ILE A 299 -16.86 -16.27 26.54
N LEU A 300 -16.71 -17.61 26.41
CA LEU A 300 -16.01 -18.18 25.25
C LEU A 300 -16.78 -18.00 23.92
N MET A 301 -18.11 -17.92 23.94
CA MET A 301 -18.92 -17.71 22.72
C MET A 301 -18.64 -16.36 22.04
N PHE A 302 -18.27 -15.33 22.81
CA PHE A 302 -18.08 -13.97 22.33
C PHE A 302 -16.93 -13.83 21.31
N SER A 303 -15.94 -14.71 21.38
CA SER A 303 -14.69 -14.59 20.62
C SER A 303 -14.75 -15.13 19.18
N CYS A 304 -15.91 -15.64 18.70
CA CYS A 304 -15.90 -16.69 17.66
C CYS A 304 -17.12 -16.75 16.66
N SER A 305 -16.96 -16.46 15.36
CA SER A 305 -17.72 -17.05 14.18
C SER A 305 -17.26 -16.46 12.83
N GLU A 306 -17.00 -17.16 11.71
CA GLU A 306 -16.81 -18.58 11.30
C GLU A 306 -15.97 -18.62 9.97
N ILE A 307 -15.68 -19.80 9.38
CA ILE A 307 -15.84 -20.05 7.90
C ILE A 307 -15.78 -21.54 7.43
N VAL A 308 -14.84 -22.38 7.89
CA VAL A 308 -14.63 -23.78 7.39
C VAL A 308 -15.42 -24.93 8.06
N PHE A 309 -15.21 -25.25 9.36
CA PHE A 309 -15.61 -26.54 9.98
C PHE A 309 -17.13 -26.84 10.01
N ALA A 310 -17.99 -25.84 9.82
CA ALA A 310 -19.47 -25.95 9.89
C ALA A 310 -20.01 -27.12 9.05
N LEU A 311 -19.51 -27.30 7.83
CA LEU A 311 -20.03 -28.30 6.89
C LEU A 311 -19.83 -29.74 7.39
N VAL A 312 -18.75 -30.01 8.14
CA VAL A 312 -18.48 -31.33 8.74
C VAL A 312 -19.35 -31.53 9.97
N TYR A 313 -19.44 -30.51 10.84
CA TYR A 313 -20.20 -30.63 12.10
C TYR A 313 -21.73 -30.69 11.88
N LEU A 314 -22.24 -29.99 10.87
CA LEU A 314 -23.66 -30.04 10.50
C LEU A 314 -24.07 -31.43 9.98
N PHE A 315 -23.20 -32.10 9.22
CA PHE A 315 -23.41 -33.48 8.78
C PHE A 315 -23.39 -34.47 9.96
N ILE A 316 -22.53 -34.26 10.96
CA ILE A 316 -22.51 -35.03 12.22
C ILE A 316 -23.80 -34.82 13.03
N THR A 317 -24.35 -33.61 13.03
CA THR A 317 -25.49 -33.23 13.90
C THR A 317 -26.85 -33.61 13.32
N LEU A 318 -27.04 -33.53 11.99
CA LEU A 318 -28.31 -33.83 11.31
C LEU A 318 -28.32 -35.17 10.55
N GLY A 319 -27.15 -35.81 10.39
CA GLY A 319 -26.97 -37.04 9.62
C GLY A 319 -27.40 -36.88 8.15
N TYR A 320 -27.97 -37.95 7.58
CA TYR A 320 -28.48 -37.94 6.20
C TYR A 320 -29.56 -36.87 5.93
N SER A 321 -30.22 -36.35 6.97
CA SER A 321 -31.21 -35.26 6.86
C SER A 321 -30.61 -33.91 6.44
N ALA A 322 -29.28 -33.74 6.53
CA ALA A 322 -28.57 -32.56 6.06
C ALA A 322 -28.51 -32.45 4.52
N ILE A 323 -28.68 -33.58 3.80
CA ILE A 323 -28.39 -33.67 2.36
C ILE A 323 -29.19 -32.66 1.52
N PRO A 324 -30.49 -32.42 1.71
CA PRO A 324 -31.23 -31.43 0.94
C PRO A 324 -30.70 -29.99 1.12
N GLY A 325 -30.32 -29.61 2.34
CA GLY A 325 -29.72 -28.30 2.62
C GLY A 325 -28.35 -28.15 1.94
N ILE A 326 -27.51 -29.19 2.01
CA ILE A 326 -26.20 -29.22 1.35
C ILE A 326 -26.35 -29.16 -0.18
N VAL A 327 -27.32 -29.89 -0.77
CA VAL A 327 -27.62 -29.85 -2.21
C VAL A 327 -28.08 -28.46 -2.64
N ILE A 328 -28.91 -27.77 -1.85
CA ILE A 328 -29.32 -26.39 -2.13
C ILE A 328 -28.12 -25.43 -2.10
N MET A 329 -27.21 -25.54 -1.12
CA MET A 329 -25.97 -24.75 -1.11
C MET A 329 -25.10 -25.05 -2.34
N ILE A 330 -24.93 -26.32 -2.70
CA ILE A 330 -24.15 -26.75 -3.88
C ILE A 330 -24.78 -26.26 -5.19
N ILE A 331 -26.10 -26.08 -5.26
CA ILE A 331 -26.80 -25.47 -6.41
C ILE A 331 -26.62 -23.93 -6.44
N PHE A 332 -26.52 -23.27 -5.29
CA PHE A 332 -26.32 -21.83 -5.23
C PHE A 332 -24.90 -21.38 -5.62
N VAL A 333 -23.86 -22.22 -5.48
CA VAL A 333 -22.51 -21.91 -5.97
C VAL A 333 -22.49 -21.69 -7.50
N PRO A 334 -22.89 -22.65 -8.37
CA PRO A 334 -22.90 -22.44 -9.82
C PRO A 334 -23.93 -21.38 -10.25
N LEU A 335 -25.04 -21.19 -9.52
CA LEU A 335 -25.97 -20.09 -9.80
C LEU A 335 -25.29 -18.72 -9.64
N ASN A 336 -24.54 -18.51 -8.55
CA ASN A 336 -23.74 -17.30 -8.33
C ASN A 336 -22.61 -17.14 -9.37
N ILE A 337 -21.96 -18.23 -9.78
CA ILE A 337 -20.89 -18.21 -10.79
C ILE A 337 -21.44 -17.86 -12.18
N LEU A 338 -22.49 -18.57 -12.64
CA LEU A 338 -23.13 -18.32 -13.94
C LEU A 338 -23.70 -16.91 -13.99
N GLY A 339 -24.37 -16.48 -12.93
CA GLY A 339 -24.86 -15.12 -12.76
C GLY A 339 -23.75 -14.07 -12.85
N SER A 340 -22.62 -14.29 -12.17
CA SER A 340 -21.43 -13.44 -12.24
C SER A 340 -20.83 -13.38 -13.65
N VAL A 341 -20.74 -14.51 -14.36
CA VAL A 341 -20.22 -14.56 -15.74
C VAL A 341 -21.11 -13.79 -16.71
N ILE A 342 -22.44 -13.89 -16.56
CA ILE A 342 -23.42 -13.13 -17.36
C ILE A 342 -23.32 -11.63 -17.07
N VAL A 343 -23.31 -11.24 -15.78
CA VAL A 343 -23.12 -9.86 -15.33
C VAL A 343 -21.81 -9.28 -15.85
N ARG A 344 -20.70 -10.03 -15.74
CA ARG A 344 -19.38 -9.64 -16.24
C ARG A 344 -19.40 -9.37 -17.75
N LYS A 345 -20.09 -10.19 -18.56
CA LYS A 345 -20.18 -9.97 -20.01
C LYS A 345 -20.74 -8.57 -20.31
N TRP A 346 -21.89 -8.23 -19.72
CA TRP A 346 -22.51 -6.92 -19.90
C TRP A 346 -21.74 -5.78 -19.23
N GLN A 347 -21.02 -6.02 -18.13
CA GLN A 347 -20.13 -5.01 -17.54
C GLN A 347 -18.94 -4.68 -18.45
N MET A 348 -18.30 -5.68 -19.09
CA MET A 348 -17.20 -5.41 -20.03
C MET A 348 -17.68 -4.68 -21.29
N GLU A 349 -18.91 -4.94 -21.73
CA GLU A 349 -19.57 -4.24 -22.84
C GLU A 349 -19.98 -2.81 -22.44
N GLN A 350 -20.51 -2.62 -21.22
CA GLN A 350 -20.86 -1.32 -20.64
C GLN A 350 -19.64 -0.44 -20.39
N MET A 351 -18.50 -1.00 -19.97
CA MET A 351 -17.25 -0.26 -19.82
C MET A 351 -16.79 0.34 -21.14
N LYS A 352 -16.88 -0.38 -22.28
CA LYS A 352 -16.55 0.19 -23.60
C LYS A 352 -17.40 1.43 -23.92
N LEU A 353 -18.73 1.34 -23.73
CA LEU A 353 -19.64 2.47 -23.95
C LEU A 353 -19.40 3.62 -22.96
N LYS A 354 -19.00 3.32 -21.72
CA LYS A 354 -18.62 4.32 -20.72
C LYS A 354 -17.33 5.05 -21.12
N ASP A 355 -16.34 4.32 -21.61
CA ASP A 355 -15.06 4.88 -22.06
C ASP A 355 -15.27 5.74 -23.32
N GLU A 356 -16.07 5.26 -24.28
CA GLU A 356 -16.53 6.00 -25.47
C GLU A 356 -17.27 7.29 -25.08
N ARG A 357 -18.28 7.21 -24.21
CA ARG A 357 -19.02 8.38 -23.71
C ARG A 357 -18.11 9.37 -22.98
N THR A 358 -17.14 8.89 -22.20
CA THR A 358 -16.20 9.74 -21.44
C THR A 358 -15.21 10.43 -22.39
N LYS A 359 -14.77 9.74 -23.45
CA LYS A 359 -14.00 10.33 -24.54
C LYS A 359 -14.79 11.44 -25.24
N MET A 360 -16.03 11.17 -25.66
CA MET A 360 -16.87 12.18 -26.33
C MET A 360 -17.12 13.41 -25.45
N VAL A 361 -17.39 13.22 -24.16
CA VAL A 361 -17.52 14.34 -23.20
C VAL A 361 -16.22 15.15 -23.10
N ASN A 362 -15.06 14.49 -23.04
CA ASN A 362 -13.77 15.20 -23.02
C ASN A 362 -13.49 15.94 -24.33
N GLU A 363 -13.83 15.38 -25.49
CA GLU A 363 -13.70 16.08 -26.79
C GLU A 363 -14.62 17.30 -26.86
N VAL A 364 -15.86 17.19 -26.37
CA VAL A 364 -16.82 18.32 -26.27
C VAL A 364 -16.31 19.41 -25.31
N LEU A 365 -15.75 19.05 -24.16
CA LEU A 365 -15.22 20.02 -23.19
C LEU A 365 -13.97 20.74 -23.71
N ASN A 366 -13.03 20.02 -24.33
CA ASN A 366 -11.85 20.64 -24.97
C ASN A 366 -12.25 21.52 -26.18
N GLY A 367 -13.25 21.08 -26.96
CA GLY A 367 -13.78 21.78 -28.12
C GLY A 367 -14.84 22.84 -27.84
N ILE A 368 -15.17 23.13 -26.56
CA ILE A 368 -16.42 23.83 -26.19
C ILE A 368 -16.61 25.19 -26.87
N LYS A 369 -15.53 25.96 -27.08
CA LYS A 369 -15.59 27.25 -27.79
C LYS A 369 -16.02 27.11 -29.25
N VAL A 370 -15.59 26.04 -29.91
CA VAL A 370 -15.92 25.74 -31.33
C VAL A 370 -17.36 25.23 -31.44
N ILE A 371 -17.77 24.35 -30.52
CA ILE A 371 -19.15 23.83 -30.47
C ILE A 371 -20.15 24.96 -30.22
N LYS A 372 -19.84 25.88 -29.29
CA LYS A 372 -20.64 27.10 -29.05
C LYS A 372 -20.66 28.07 -30.24
N LEU A 373 -19.58 28.16 -31.02
CA LEU A 373 -19.52 29.00 -32.22
C LEU A 373 -20.43 28.50 -33.35
N TYR A 374 -20.59 27.18 -33.48
CA TYR A 374 -21.43 26.55 -34.51
C TYR A 374 -22.84 26.16 -34.02
N ALA A 375 -23.22 26.50 -32.78
CA ALA A 375 -24.48 26.08 -32.15
C ALA A 375 -24.70 24.54 -32.17
N TRP A 376 -23.61 23.78 -31.96
CA TRP A 376 -23.59 22.32 -32.05
C TRP A 376 -23.88 21.61 -30.72
N GLU A 377 -24.34 22.31 -29.68
CA GLU A 377 -24.63 21.67 -28.38
C GLU A 377 -25.69 20.57 -28.49
N ILE A 378 -26.83 20.86 -29.12
CA ILE A 378 -27.97 19.92 -29.16
C ILE A 378 -27.61 18.63 -29.92
N PRO A 379 -26.97 18.66 -31.13
CA PRO A 379 -26.51 17.43 -31.79
C PRO A 379 -25.45 16.64 -30.99
N MET A 380 -24.57 17.32 -30.25
CA MET A 380 -23.54 16.66 -29.43
C MET A 380 -24.14 16.04 -28.16
N GLU A 381 -25.11 16.72 -27.54
CA GLU A 381 -25.91 16.20 -26.43
C GLU A 381 -26.70 14.95 -26.86
N GLU A 382 -27.44 15.02 -27.98
CA GLU A 382 -28.17 13.87 -28.52
C GLU A 382 -27.24 12.69 -28.85
N HIS A 383 -26.03 12.95 -29.37
CA HIS A 383 -25.05 11.89 -29.64
C HIS A 383 -24.56 11.22 -28.35
N ILE A 384 -24.21 12.02 -27.33
CA ILE A 384 -23.78 11.52 -26.01
C ILE A 384 -24.91 10.74 -25.34
N ASP A 385 -26.15 11.21 -25.45
CA ASP A 385 -27.31 10.55 -24.83
C ASP A 385 -27.68 9.24 -25.54
N ASN A 386 -27.50 9.16 -26.86
CA ASN A 386 -27.60 7.89 -27.62
C ASN A 386 -26.59 6.84 -27.17
N ILE A 387 -25.37 7.24 -26.76
CA ILE A 387 -24.40 6.32 -26.12
C ILE A 387 -24.88 5.97 -24.70
N ARG A 388 -25.37 6.97 -23.94
CA ARG A 388 -25.86 6.79 -22.56
C ARG A 388 -27.06 5.84 -22.46
N GLN A 389 -27.99 5.86 -23.39
CA GLN A 389 -29.13 4.92 -23.41
C GLN A 389 -28.68 3.47 -23.61
N LYS A 390 -27.69 3.23 -24.49
CA LYS A 390 -27.05 1.91 -24.67
C LYS A 390 -26.34 1.47 -23.38
N GLU A 391 -25.62 2.37 -22.73
CA GLU A 391 -24.96 2.14 -21.43
C GLU A 391 -25.99 1.73 -20.36
N LEU A 392 -27.07 2.51 -20.22
CA LEU A 392 -28.15 2.27 -19.26
C LEU A 392 -28.90 0.96 -19.50
N ALA A 393 -29.08 0.54 -20.76
CA ALA A 393 -29.70 -0.74 -21.08
C ALA A 393 -28.88 -1.94 -20.58
N LEU A 394 -27.54 -1.88 -20.66
CA LEU A 394 -26.65 -2.90 -20.10
C LEU A 394 -26.61 -2.86 -18.57
N ILE A 395 -26.58 -1.66 -17.97
CA ILE A 395 -26.68 -1.48 -16.51
C ILE A 395 -27.99 -2.11 -16.00
N ARG A 396 -29.13 -1.87 -16.65
CA ARG A 396 -30.44 -2.44 -16.26
C ARG A 396 -30.47 -3.96 -16.37
N LYS A 397 -29.91 -4.55 -17.44
CA LYS A 397 -29.78 -6.03 -17.59
C LYS A 397 -28.92 -6.64 -16.47
N SER A 398 -27.76 -6.03 -16.21
CA SER A 398 -26.83 -6.43 -15.15
C SER A 398 -27.46 -6.34 -13.76
N ALA A 399 -28.14 -5.23 -13.46
CA ALA A 399 -28.84 -5.02 -12.19
C ALA A 399 -30.00 -6.02 -12.00
N MET A 400 -30.78 -6.32 -13.05
CA MET A 400 -31.86 -7.29 -12.96
C MET A 400 -31.35 -8.69 -12.60
N VAL A 401 -30.29 -9.17 -13.25
CA VAL A 401 -29.68 -10.48 -12.91
C VAL A 401 -29.06 -10.45 -11.51
N ARG A 402 -28.37 -9.37 -11.13
CA ARG A 402 -27.83 -9.21 -9.76
C ARG A 402 -28.92 -9.26 -8.70
N ASN A 403 -30.00 -8.50 -8.84
CA ASN A 403 -31.10 -8.45 -7.87
C ASN A 403 -31.77 -9.83 -7.66
N VAL A 404 -31.85 -10.65 -8.71
CA VAL A 404 -32.33 -12.05 -8.61
C VAL A 404 -31.36 -12.89 -7.78
N ILE A 405 -30.05 -12.81 -8.06
CA ILE A 405 -29.01 -13.53 -7.31
C ILE A 405 -28.99 -13.10 -5.83
N ASP A 406 -29.06 -11.80 -5.55
CA ASP A 406 -29.04 -11.26 -4.18
C ASP A 406 -30.31 -11.64 -3.40
N SER A 407 -31.44 -11.81 -4.09
CA SER A 407 -32.68 -12.34 -3.51
C SER A 407 -32.54 -13.83 -3.14
N PHE A 408 -31.90 -14.64 -4.00
CA PHE A 408 -31.57 -16.04 -3.68
C PHE A 408 -30.55 -16.14 -2.54
N ASN A 409 -29.48 -15.35 -2.55
CA ASN A 409 -28.48 -15.30 -1.48
C ASN A 409 -29.09 -14.84 -0.13
N THR A 410 -30.09 -13.97 -0.16
CA THR A 410 -30.79 -13.51 1.05
C THR A 410 -31.80 -14.53 1.59
N SER A 411 -32.51 -15.24 0.72
CA SER A 411 -33.46 -16.31 1.10
C SER A 411 -32.79 -17.65 1.41
N SER A 412 -31.54 -17.84 0.98
CA SER A 412 -30.78 -19.09 1.11
C SER A 412 -30.82 -19.74 2.50
N PRO A 413 -30.49 -19.05 3.62
CA PRO A 413 -30.50 -19.69 4.95
C PRO A 413 -31.89 -20.18 5.37
N PHE A 414 -32.96 -19.45 4.99
CA PHE A 414 -34.34 -19.85 5.26
C PHE A 414 -34.73 -21.09 4.45
N LEU A 415 -34.42 -21.12 3.15
CA LEU A 415 -34.70 -22.28 2.29
C LEU A 415 -33.95 -23.52 2.78
N VAL A 416 -32.65 -23.39 3.06
CA VAL A 416 -31.81 -24.46 3.61
C VAL A 416 -32.39 -24.99 4.93
N ALA A 417 -32.76 -24.12 5.87
CA ALA A 417 -33.37 -24.51 7.14
C ALA A 417 -34.71 -25.23 6.94
N PHE A 418 -35.60 -24.67 6.11
CA PHE A 418 -36.92 -25.22 5.80
C PHE A 418 -36.83 -26.65 5.24
N PHE A 419 -36.00 -26.88 4.22
CA PHE A 419 -35.84 -28.20 3.61
C PHE A 419 -35.09 -29.19 4.51
N SER A 420 -34.12 -28.73 5.30
CA SER A 420 -33.37 -29.61 6.21
C SER A 420 -34.23 -30.07 7.41
N PHE A 421 -34.92 -29.14 8.08
CA PHE A 421 -35.81 -29.48 9.20
C PHE A 421 -37.07 -30.24 8.73
N GLY A 422 -37.64 -29.87 7.58
CA GLY A 422 -38.75 -30.61 6.98
C GLY A 422 -38.37 -32.06 6.68
N THR A 423 -37.19 -32.29 6.11
CA THR A 423 -36.68 -33.65 5.84
C THR A 423 -36.40 -34.40 7.13
N TYR A 424 -35.74 -33.77 8.11
CA TYR A 424 -35.44 -34.36 9.42
C TYR A 424 -36.69 -34.96 10.08
N VAL A 425 -37.75 -34.16 10.21
CA VAL A 425 -39.02 -34.58 10.83
C VAL A 425 -39.80 -35.61 9.99
N LEU A 426 -39.73 -35.53 8.65
CA LEU A 426 -40.46 -36.45 7.76
C LEU A 426 -39.76 -37.82 7.59
N THR A 427 -38.44 -37.91 7.80
CA THR A 427 -37.68 -39.15 7.56
C THR A 427 -37.87 -40.22 8.64
N SER A 428 -38.11 -39.85 9.91
CA SER A 428 -38.42 -40.82 10.97
C SER A 428 -39.26 -40.22 12.08
N LYS A 429 -40.19 -41.02 12.64
CA LYS A 429 -40.93 -40.67 13.86
C LYS A 429 -40.04 -40.58 15.12
N SER A 430 -38.78 -40.99 15.04
CA SER A 430 -37.77 -40.84 16.10
C SER A 430 -36.96 -39.53 16.00
N HIS A 431 -37.23 -38.67 15.01
CA HIS A 431 -36.53 -37.41 14.80
C HIS A 431 -37.32 -36.24 15.40
N GLU A 432 -37.30 -36.11 16.72
CA GLU A 432 -37.88 -34.96 17.41
C GLU A 432 -36.97 -33.74 17.25
N LEU A 433 -37.49 -32.66 16.66
CA LEU A 433 -36.74 -31.42 16.44
C LEU A 433 -36.60 -30.63 17.75
N THR A 434 -35.60 -30.99 18.55
CA THR A 434 -35.30 -30.28 19.81
C THR A 434 -34.82 -28.85 19.55
N ALA A 435 -35.04 -27.96 20.52
CA ALA A 435 -34.58 -26.57 20.45
C ALA A 435 -33.05 -26.48 20.22
N GLN A 436 -32.28 -27.40 20.83
CA GLN A 436 -30.85 -27.58 20.62
C GLN A 436 -30.49 -27.78 19.14
N ILE A 437 -31.09 -28.79 18.50
CA ILE A 437 -30.83 -29.12 17.09
C ILE A 437 -31.27 -27.96 16.18
N ALA A 438 -32.41 -27.34 16.47
CA ALA A 438 -32.93 -26.20 15.71
C ALA A 438 -32.02 -24.96 15.79
N PHE A 439 -31.67 -24.49 17.00
CA PHE A 439 -30.88 -23.26 17.18
C PHE A 439 -29.42 -23.43 16.72
N VAL A 440 -28.76 -24.56 17.01
CA VAL A 440 -27.38 -24.80 16.55
C VAL A 440 -27.32 -24.85 15.03
N SER A 441 -28.26 -25.55 14.37
CA SER A 441 -28.33 -25.60 12.90
C SER A 441 -28.63 -24.23 12.29
N LEU A 442 -29.56 -23.46 12.88
CA LEU A 442 -29.92 -22.11 12.40
C LEU A 442 -28.74 -21.13 12.50
N THR A 443 -27.94 -21.21 13.57
CA THR A 443 -26.71 -20.41 13.72
C THR A 443 -25.70 -20.75 12.63
N LEU A 444 -25.43 -22.05 12.38
CA LEU A 444 -24.55 -22.52 11.30
C LEU A 444 -25.03 -22.06 9.91
N PHE A 445 -26.33 -22.16 9.61
CA PHE A 445 -26.90 -21.71 8.33
C PHE A 445 -26.76 -20.20 8.12
N ASN A 446 -26.84 -19.40 9.18
CA ASN A 446 -26.66 -17.94 9.10
C ASN A 446 -25.18 -17.56 8.94
N GLN A 447 -24.26 -18.25 9.62
CA GLN A 447 -22.83 -17.97 9.54
C GLN A 447 -22.26 -18.33 8.15
N LEU A 448 -22.72 -19.44 7.55
CA LEU A 448 -22.41 -19.84 6.17
C LEU A 448 -22.88 -18.83 5.10
N ARG A 449 -23.78 -17.89 5.39
CA ARG A 449 -24.26 -16.89 4.42
C ARG A 449 -23.13 -15.99 3.89
N SER A 450 -22.29 -15.49 4.79
CA SER A 450 -21.23 -14.52 4.47
C SER A 450 -20.19 -15.06 3.47
N PRO A 451 -19.52 -16.21 3.71
CA PRO A 451 -18.57 -16.76 2.73
C PRO A 451 -19.20 -17.12 1.41
N MET A 452 -20.44 -17.60 1.38
CA MET A 452 -21.14 -17.93 0.13
C MET A 452 -21.32 -16.69 -0.76
N THR A 453 -21.65 -15.53 -0.20
CA THR A 453 -21.62 -14.26 -0.95
C THR A 453 -20.21 -13.79 -1.31
N MET A 454 -19.22 -14.06 -0.45
CA MET A 454 -17.82 -13.67 -0.67
C MET A 454 -17.17 -14.43 -1.84
N VAL A 455 -17.49 -15.72 -2.03
CA VAL A 455 -16.98 -16.53 -3.17
C VAL A 455 -17.35 -15.89 -4.51
N ALA A 456 -18.58 -15.40 -4.67
CA ALA A 456 -19.00 -14.70 -5.88
C ALA A 456 -18.19 -13.42 -6.12
N LEU A 457 -17.91 -12.64 -5.08
CA LEU A 457 -17.08 -11.43 -5.17
C LEU A 457 -15.62 -11.76 -5.53
N LEU A 458 -15.02 -12.74 -4.84
CA LEU A 458 -13.64 -13.16 -5.05
C LEU A 458 -13.39 -13.69 -6.48
N ILE A 459 -14.34 -14.43 -7.05
CA ILE A 459 -14.23 -14.91 -8.45
C ILE A 459 -14.20 -13.72 -9.43
N ASN A 460 -15.01 -12.68 -9.20
CA ASN A 460 -14.99 -11.47 -10.03
C ASN A 460 -13.69 -10.65 -9.83
N GLN A 461 -13.17 -10.56 -8.61
CA GLN A 461 -11.90 -9.89 -8.31
C GLN A 461 -10.69 -10.61 -8.92
N LEU A 462 -10.60 -11.94 -8.78
CA LEU A 462 -9.56 -12.78 -9.40
C LEU A 462 -9.56 -12.60 -10.93
N VAL A 463 -10.75 -12.59 -11.53
CA VAL A 463 -10.96 -12.30 -12.95
C VAL A 463 -10.42 -10.93 -13.36
N GLN A 464 -10.66 -9.88 -12.56
CA GLN A 464 -10.14 -8.54 -12.82
C GLN A 464 -8.61 -8.51 -12.68
N ALA A 465 -8.06 -9.12 -11.63
CA ALA A 465 -6.61 -9.23 -11.42
C ALA A 465 -5.90 -9.92 -12.59
N VAL A 466 -6.48 -10.98 -13.17
CA VAL A 466 -5.94 -11.64 -14.38
C VAL A 466 -5.91 -10.72 -15.59
N VAL A 467 -6.94 -9.90 -15.81
CA VAL A 467 -6.99 -8.93 -16.93
C VAL A 467 -6.02 -7.77 -16.71
N SER A 468 -5.92 -7.25 -15.48
CA SER A 468 -4.96 -6.20 -15.12
C SER A 468 -3.52 -6.68 -15.23
N ASN A 469 -3.20 -7.89 -14.71
CA ASN A 469 -1.89 -8.52 -14.85
C ASN A 469 -1.52 -8.76 -16.32
N LYS A 470 -2.49 -9.05 -17.21
CA LYS A 470 -2.23 -9.11 -18.66
C LYS A 470 -1.79 -7.74 -19.19
N ARG A 471 -2.55 -6.67 -18.92
CA ARG A 471 -2.22 -5.31 -19.39
C ARG A 471 -0.89 -4.80 -18.84
N LEU A 472 -0.65 -5.00 -17.54
CA LEU A 472 0.56 -4.52 -16.87
C LEU A 472 1.82 -5.21 -17.39
N LYS A 473 1.82 -6.53 -17.60
CA LYS A 473 2.99 -7.23 -18.15
C LYS A 473 3.22 -7.00 -19.64
N GLU A 474 2.20 -6.53 -20.38
CA GLU A 474 2.34 -6.13 -21.78
C GLU A 474 2.90 -4.71 -21.89
N PHE A 475 2.62 -3.84 -20.92
CA PHE A 475 3.20 -2.50 -20.81
C PHE A 475 4.63 -2.50 -20.24
N LEU A 476 4.86 -3.19 -19.11
CA LEU A 476 6.15 -3.25 -18.41
C LEU A 476 7.22 -4.13 -19.09
N VAL A 477 6.93 -4.60 -20.31
CA VAL A 477 7.83 -5.40 -21.18
C VAL A 477 7.66 -4.95 -22.64
N ALA A 478 7.15 -3.73 -22.85
CA ALA A 478 7.27 -3.04 -24.13
C ALA A 478 8.74 -2.63 -24.35
N ASP A 479 9.11 -2.42 -25.60
CA ASP A 479 10.49 -2.10 -25.97
C ASP A 479 10.84 -0.65 -25.57
N GLU A 480 11.96 -0.46 -24.86
CA GLU A 480 12.48 0.86 -24.50
C GLU A 480 13.41 1.40 -25.61
N LEU A 481 13.44 2.72 -25.79
CA LEU A 481 14.44 3.39 -26.63
C LEU A 481 15.85 3.17 -26.06
N ASP A 482 16.77 2.76 -26.92
CA ASP A 482 18.17 2.56 -26.56
C ASP A 482 18.86 3.90 -26.24
N LYS A 483 19.27 4.05 -24.97
CA LYS A 483 19.92 5.25 -24.45
C LYS A 483 21.35 5.44 -24.99
N SER A 484 21.92 4.44 -25.68
CA SER A 484 23.26 4.50 -26.29
C SER A 484 23.27 4.95 -27.75
N THR A 485 22.13 5.03 -28.43
CA THR A 485 22.09 5.34 -29.88
C THR A 485 22.45 6.79 -30.25
N VAL A 486 22.51 7.69 -29.26
CA VAL A 486 23.11 9.03 -29.38
C VAL A 486 24.31 9.10 -28.46
N GLU A 487 25.52 9.13 -29.03
CA GLU A 487 26.77 9.27 -28.28
C GLU A 487 26.88 10.68 -27.68
N ARG A 488 26.52 10.80 -26.40
CA ARG A 488 26.62 12.05 -25.63
C ARG A 488 27.99 12.15 -24.96
N THR A 489 28.86 12.98 -25.50
CA THR A 489 30.18 13.27 -24.91
C THR A 489 30.14 14.52 -24.03
N ASN A 490 30.93 14.51 -22.96
CA ASN A 490 31.09 15.65 -22.08
C ASN A 490 32.10 16.66 -22.66
N VAL A 491 31.90 17.95 -22.34
CA VAL A 491 32.59 19.13 -22.89
C VAL A 491 34.11 19.20 -22.57
N SER A 492 34.69 18.13 -22.01
CA SER A 492 36.14 17.95 -21.87
C SER A 492 36.86 17.77 -23.21
N ASP A 493 36.19 17.18 -24.22
CA ASP A 493 36.79 17.00 -25.55
C ASP A 493 36.72 18.29 -26.38
N ARG A 494 37.89 18.72 -26.85
CA ARG A 494 38.09 19.96 -27.63
C ARG A 494 37.74 19.77 -29.12
N SER A 495 36.68 19.04 -29.44
CA SER A 495 36.17 18.97 -30.82
C SER A 495 35.62 20.35 -31.23
N SER A 496 35.83 20.74 -32.49
CA SER A 496 35.07 21.87 -33.07
C SER A 496 33.64 21.43 -33.37
N GLU A 497 33.49 20.21 -33.89
CA GLU A 497 32.22 19.52 -34.11
C GLU A 497 31.47 19.33 -32.77
N VAL A 498 30.22 19.80 -32.72
CA VAL A 498 29.32 19.70 -31.56
C VAL A 498 28.17 18.75 -31.81
N VAL A 499 27.67 18.68 -33.05
CA VAL A 499 26.73 17.64 -33.51
C VAL A 499 27.28 17.03 -34.79
N LYS A 500 27.38 15.70 -34.81
CA LYS A 500 27.87 14.96 -35.96
C LYS A 500 27.01 13.73 -36.20
N VAL A 501 26.51 13.64 -37.43
CA VAL A 501 25.58 12.64 -37.93
C VAL A 501 26.18 12.02 -39.18
N SER A 502 26.30 10.71 -39.24
CA SER A 502 26.80 9.99 -40.42
C SER A 502 25.85 8.87 -40.83
N ASP A 503 25.40 8.95 -42.08
CA ASP A 503 24.59 8.00 -42.83
C ASP A 503 23.29 7.60 -42.08
N LEU A 504 22.67 8.61 -41.47
CA LEU A 504 21.48 8.47 -40.65
C LEU A 504 20.25 8.12 -41.48
N SER A 505 19.71 6.93 -41.21
CA SER A 505 18.38 6.50 -41.65
C SER A 505 17.55 6.07 -40.43
N SER A 506 16.27 6.47 -40.34
CA SER A 506 15.44 6.26 -39.14
C SER A 506 13.94 6.20 -39.47
N ALA A 507 13.15 5.56 -38.59
CA ALA A 507 11.70 5.42 -38.67
C ALA A 507 11.06 5.56 -37.28
N TRP A 508 9.75 5.82 -37.21
CA TRP A 508 9.01 5.85 -35.95
C TRP A 508 8.62 4.44 -35.48
N ASP A 509 8.19 3.57 -36.40
CA ASP A 509 7.77 2.21 -36.12
C ASP A 509 8.86 1.18 -36.48
N GLU A 510 8.91 0.06 -35.74
CA GLU A 510 9.87 -1.02 -36.02
C GLU A 510 9.44 -1.94 -37.18
N GLU A 511 8.13 -2.19 -37.34
CA GLU A 511 7.63 -3.28 -38.18
C GLU A 511 7.58 -2.97 -39.70
N GLU A 512 7.47 -1.70 -40.12
CA GLU A 512 7.46 -1.33 -41.55
C GLU A 512 8.87 -1.06 -42.11
N GLY A 513 9.62 -2.14 -42.37
CA GLY A 513 10.95 -2.13 -43.00
C GLY A 513 11.02 -1.65 -44.46
N ARG A 514 10.26 -0.63 -44.85
CA ARG A 514 10.23 0.00 -46.20
C ARG A 514 10.10 1.53 -46.20
N ASN A 515 9.65 2.18 -45.12
CA ASN A 515 9.37 3.62 -45.09
C ASN A 515 10.18 4.35 -44.01
N THR A 516 11.52 4.34 -44.13
CA THR A 516 12.37 5.22 -43.32
C THR A 516 12.01 6.69 -43.58
N THR A 517 11.67 7.43 -42.52
CA THR A 517 11.23 8.84 -42.55
C THR A 517 12.42 9.78 -42.78
N LEU A 518 13.59 9.40 -42.28
CA LEU A 518 14.88 10.03 -42.54
C LEU A 518 15.73 9.02 -43.32
N GLN A 519 16.43 9.48 -44.36
CA GLN A 519 17.23 8.63 -45.26
C GLN A 519 18.57 9.29 -45.56
N ASP A 520 19.65 8.53 -45.37
CA ASP A 520 21.03 8.83 -45.74
C ASP A 520 21.51 10.25 -45.36
N ILE A 521 21.15 10.70 -44.15
CA ILE A 521 21.48 12.04 -43.65
C ILE A 521 22.90 12.05 -43.06
N SER A 522 23.79 12.83 -43.66
CA SER A 522 25.15 13.08 -43.16
C SER A 522 25.39 14.58 -42.97
N ILE A 523 25.63 15.02 -41.72
CA ILE A 523 25.73 16.43 -41.30
C ILE A 523 26.78 16.55 -40.19
N SER A 524 27.63 17.59 -40.25
CA SER A 524 28.46 18.03 -39.12
C SER A 524 28.24 19.51 -38.84
N ILE A 525 28.26 19.90 -37.56
CA ILE A 525 27.98 21.26 -37.08
C ILE A 525 29.04 21.68 -36.05
N ASP A 526 29.79 22.74 -36.36
CA ASP A 526 30.79 23.32 -35.45
C ASP A 526 30.18 24.18 -34.33
N ARG A 527 30.89 24.28 -33.20
CA ARG A 527 30.52 25.08 -32.03
C ARG A 527 30.34 26.56 -32.39
N GLY A 528 29.18 27.12 -32.06
CA GLY A 528 28.83 28.52 -32.32
C GLY A 528 28.19 28.79 -33.69
N ALA A 529 27.94 27.76 -34.51
CA ALA A 529 27.20 27.91 -35.76
C ALA A 529 25.69 28.07 -35.52
N LEU A 530 25.06 29.06 -36.17
CA LEU A 530 23.61 29.21 -36.24
C LEU A 530 23.09 28.52 -37.52
N ILE A 531 22.50 27.34 -37.35
CA ILE A 531 22.00 26.50 -38.46
C ILE A 531 20.48 26.65 -38.61
N ALA A 532 20.00 26.75 -39.86
CA ALA A 532 18.58 26.82 -40.20
C ALA A 532 18.18 25.65 -41.12
N VAL A 533 17.20 24.86 -40.70
CA VAL A 533 16.68 23.71 -41.47
C VAL A 533 15.40 24.12 -42.22
N VAL A 534 15.46 24.09 -43.56
CA VAL A 534 14.34 24.51 -44.43
C VAL A 534 13.85 23.34 -45.30
N GLY A 535 12.55 23.31 -45.57
CA GLY A 535 11.89 22.22 -46.32
C GLY A 535 10.38 22.37 -46.30
N ARG A 536 9.68 21.65 -47.20
CA ARG A 536 8.21 21.71 -47.32
C ARG A 536 7.52 21.20 -46.04
N VAL A 537 6.21 21.39 -45.94
CA VAL A 537 5.41 20.76 -44.87
C VAL A 537 5.49 19.24 -45.02
N GLY A 538 5.66 18.51 -43.92
CA GLY A 538 5.75 17.05 -43.90
C GLY A 538 7.12 16.43 -44.24
N THR A 539 8.15 17.21 -44.61
CA THR A 539 9.47 16.66 -45.01
C THR A 539 10.39 16.32 -43.83
N GLY A 540 9.87 15.68 -42.77
CA GLY A 540 10.67 15.14 -41.66
C GLY A 540 11.48 16.15 -40.81
N LYS A 541 11.26 17.48 -40.93
CA LYS A 541 12.05 18.49 -40.19
C LYS A 541 12.04 18.27 -38.67
N SER A 542 10.86 18.14 -38.07
CA SER A 542 10.72 17.83 -36.64
C SER A 542 11.26 16.43 -36.32
N SER A 543 11.13 15.47 -37.24
CA SER A 543 11.70 14.11 -37.07
C SER A 543 13.22 14.16 -36.97
N LEU A 544 13.91 14.98 -37.77
CA LEU A 544 15.37 15.19 -37.64
C LEU A 544 15.75 15.70 -36.24
N LEU A 545 14.98 16.62 -35.67
CA LEU A 545 15.22 17.11 -34.31
C LEU A 545 14.97 16.03 -33.24
N ASN A 546 13.96 15.18 -33.43
CA ASN A 546 13.69 14.05 -32.50
C ASN A 546 14.75 12.94 -32.63
N ALA A 547 15.26 12.66 -33.83
CA ALA A 547 16.38 11.76 -34.03
C ALA A 547 17.68 12.25 -33.34
N LEU A 548 17.97 13.57 -33.40
CA LEU A 548 19.09 14.18 -32.65
C LEU A 548 18.91 14.10 -31.12
N LEU A 549 17.68 13.99 -30.62
CA LEU A 549 17.39 13.76 -29.20
C LEU A 549 17.45 12.27 -28.80
N GLY A 550 17.45 11.34 -29.75
CA GLY A 550 17.34 9.89 -29.50
C GLY A 550 15.89 9.41 -29.32
N GLU A 551 14.90 10.24 -29.69
CA GLU A 551 13.46 9.98 -29.50
C GLU A 551 12.81 9.25 -30.71
N MET A 552 13.63 8.71 -31.63
CA MET A 552 13.18 7.92 -32.79
C MET A 552 13.83 6.53 -32.79
N GLY A 553 13.07 5.53 -33.20
CA GLY A 553 13.55 4.15 -33.29
C GLY A 553 14.30 3.84 -34.60
N ASN A 554 14.62 2.55 -34.75
CA ASN A 554 15.09 1.95 -36.01
C ASN A 554 16.29 2.68 -36.66
N LEU A 555 17.17 3.24 -35.83
CA LEU A 555 18.30 4.08 -36.21
C LEU A 555 19.41 3.24 -36.89
N ARG A 556 19.82 3.66 -38.08
CA ARG A 556 21.05 3.25 -38.78
C ARG A 556 21.92 4.48 -38.98
N GLY A 557 23.23 4.29 -39.00
CA GLY A 557 24.21 5.37 -38.96
C GLY A 557 24.71 5.62 -37.54
N GLN A 558 25.34 6.77 -37.31
CA GLN A 558 25.86 7.20 -36.00
C GLN A 558 25.44 8.64 -35.72
N ILE A 559 25.01 8.93 -34.50
CA ILE A 559 24.73 10.28 -34.01
C ILE A 559 25.60 10.54 -32.78
N SER A 560 26.34 11.64 -32.78
CA SER A 560 27.13 12.10 -31.63
C SER A 560 26.85 13.58 -31.35
N SER A 561 26.83 13.93 -30.05
CA SER A 561 26.52 15.27 -29.55
C SER A 561 27.40 15.60 -28.33
N ASN A 562 28.10 16.73 -28.37
CA ASN A 562 29.03 17.17 -27.32
C ASN A 562 28.41 18.32 -26.48
N GLY A 563 28.01 18.00 -25.24
CA GLY A 563 27.36 18.93 -24.30
C GLY A 563 25.83 18.78 -24.19
N ASP A 564 25.24 19.58 -23.30
CA ASP A 564 23.82 19.50 -22.95
C ASP A 564 22.90 20.09 -24.03
N VAL A 565 21.70 19.49 -24.22
CA VAL A 565 20.74 19.88 -25.27
C VAL A 565 19.48 20.51 -24.67
N ALA A 566 19.17 21.75 -25.09
CA ALA A 566 17.88 22.40 -24.86
C ALA A 566 16.96 22.21 -26.08
N TYR A 567 15.74 21.74 -25.85
CA TYR A 567 14.72 21.56 -26.90
C TYR A 567 13.51 22.48 -26.69
N VAL A 568 13.03 23.08 -27.78
CA VAL A 568 11.75 23.81 -27.84
C VAL A 568 10.86 23.14 -28.91
N PRO A 569 9.80 22.42 -28.51
CA PRO A 569 8.90 21.74 -29.45
C PRO A 569 7.92 22.70 -30.14
N GLN A 570 7.50 22.34 -31.36
CA GLN A 570 6.52 23.11 -32.16
C GLN A 570 5.18 23.31 -31.45
N GLN A 571 4.76 22.35 -30.61
CA GLN A 571 3.65 22.52 -29.68
C GLN A 571 4.20 22.81 -28.27
N PRO A 572 4.14 24.06 -27.77
CA PRO A 572 4.85 24.43 -26.54
C PRO A 572 4.19 23.81 -25.30
N TRP A 573 4.91 22.93 -24.61
CA TRP A 573 4.43 22.28 -23.39
C TRP A 573 4.67 23.15 -22.14
N ILE A 574 3.59 23.41 -21.40
CA ILE A 574 3.57 24.27 -20.22
C ILE A 574 3.01 23.46 -19.04
N HIS A 575 3.76 23.42 -17.93
CA HIS A 575 3.39 22.66 -16.74
C HIS A 575 2.39 23.44 -15.88
N ASN A 576 1.58 22.72 -15.10
CA ASN A 576 0.67 23.31 -14.11
C ASN A 576 1.47 23.83 -12.91
N MET A 577 1.95 25.08 -12.98
CA MET A 577 2.75 25.81 -11.98
C MET A 577 2.81 27.32 -12.35
N SER A 578 3.52 28.17 -11.60
CA SER A 578 3.61 29.61 -11.93
C SER A 578 4.34 29.89 -13.25
N VAL A 579 4.28 31.13 -13.76
CA VAL A 579 5.08 31.56 -14.93
C VAL A 579 6.57 31.54 -14.59
N SER A 580 6.95 31.97 -13.39
CA SER A 580 8.33 31.89 -12.90
C SER A 580 8.86 30.46 -12.89
N ASP A 581 8.11 29.52 -12.31
CA ASP A 581 8.55 28.13 -12.16
C ASP A 581 8.60 27.41 -13.51
N ASN A 582 7.68 27.74 -14.43
CA ASN A 582 7.73 27.24 -15.80
C ASN A 582 8.98 27.68 -16.57
N ILE A 583 9.60 28.80 -16.20
CA ILE A 583 10.81 29.34 -16.85
C ILE A 583 12.08 28.87 -16.13
N THR A 584 12.11 28.85 -14.79
CA THR A 584 13.25 28.35 -14.02
C THR A 584 13.41 26.83 -14.13
N PHE A 585 12.28 26.11 -14.16
CA PHE A 585 12.17 24.67 -14.41
C PHE A 585 13.26 23.86 -13.68
N GLY A 586 13.21 23.91 -12.35
CA GLY A 586 14.13 23.20 -11.45
C GLY A 586 15.47 23.90 -11.16
N LYS A 587 15.91 24.88 -11.97
CA LYS A 587 17.13 25.66 -11.66
C LYS A 587 16.84 26.78 -10.66
N PRO A 588 17.81 27.14 -9.79
CA PRO A 588 17.64 28.23 -8.82
C PRO A 588 17.33 29.56 -9.50
N PHE A 589 16.59 30.42 -8.80
CA PHE A 589 16.11 31.69 -9.33
C PHE A 589 17.18 32.81 -9.23
N ASP A 590 17.79 33.16 -10.36
CA ASP A 590 18.60 34.37 -10.51
C ASP A 590 17.75 35.50 -11.10
N ARG A 591 17.44 36.52 -10.27
CA ARG A 591 16.64 37.68 -10.69
C ARG A 591 17.31 38.48 -11.83
N LYS A 592 18.64 38.44 -11.99
CA LYS A 592 19.37 39.12 -13.09
C LYS A 592 19.14 38.36 -14.40
N ARG A 593 19.54 37.08 -14.46
CA ARG A 593 19.30 36.22 -15.63
C ARG A 593 17.83 36.18 -16.02
N TYR A 594 16.93 36.00 -15.06
CA TYR A 594 15.48 35.96 -15.29
C TYR A 594 14.98 37.26 -15.96
N ASN A 595 15.44 38.43 -15.51
CA ASN A 595 15.07 39.71 -16.13
C ASN A 595 15.67 39.95 -17.53
N GLN A 596 16.80 39.32 -17.84
CA GLN A 596 17.39 39.31 -19.18
C GLN A 596 16.58 38.40 -20.12
N VAL A 597 16.26 37.18 -19.69
CA VAL A 597 15.43 36.21 -20.45
C VAL A 597 14.04 36.79 -20.74
N LEU A 598 13.33 37.31 -19.72
CA LEU A 598 12.03 37.97 -19.92
C LEU A 598 12.08 39.16 -20.89
N HIS A 599 13.23 39.83 -21.01
CA HIS A 599 13.42 40.91 -21.96
C HIS A 599 13.72 40.40 -23.37
N ALA A 600 14.59 39.39 -23.53
CA ALA A 600 14.90 38.78 -24.82
C ALA A 600 13.67 38.10 -25.44
N CYS A 601 12.93 37.32 -24.64
CA CYS A 601 11.69 36.64 -25.05
C CYS A 601 10.47 37.59 -25.19
N ALA A 602 10.65 38.90 -25.00
CA ALA A 602 9.60 39.91 -25.06
C ALA A 602 8.36 39.62 -24.16
N LEU A 603 8.54 38.96 -23.00
CA LEU A 603 7.44 38.54 -22.11
C LEU A 603 6.98 39.62 -21.11
N LYS A 604 7.76 40.70 -20.94
CA LYS A 604 7.44 41.80 -20.00
C LYS A 604 6.07 42.49 -20.23
N PRO A 605 5.51 42.59 -21.46
CA PRO A 605 4.15 43.08 -21.65
C PRO A 605 3.10 42.08 -21.17
N ASP A 606 3.25 40.80 -21.47
CA ASP A 606 2.30 39.74 -21.12
C ASP A 606 2.16 39.58 -19.60
N LEU A 607 3.27 39.63 -18.87
CA LEU A 607 3.27 39.61 -17.41
C LEU A 607 2.49 40.78 -16.78
N LYS A 608 2.30 41.90 -17.48
CA LYS A 608 1.45 43.01 -16.98
C LYS A 608 -0.05 42.79 -17.20
N ILE A 609 -0.43 41.82 -18.03
CA ILE A 609 -1.82 41.47 -18.34
C ILE A 609 -2.30 40.32 -17.43
N LEU A 610 -1.38 39.47 -16.95
CA LEU A 610 -1.68 38.41 -15.99
C LEU A 610 -1.91 38.98 -14.58
N PRO A 611 -2.90 38.48 -13.82
CA PRO A 611 -3.35 39.10 -12.57
C PRO A 611 -2.29 39.13 -11.47
N ASN A 612 -1.43 38.11 -11.38
CA ASN A 612 -0.37 38.00 -10.36
C ASN A 612 1.04 38.12 -10.97
N GLY A 613 1.17 38.66 -12.18
CA GLY A 613 2.46 38.80 -12.86
C GLY A 613 3.15 37.45 -13.13
N ASP A 614 4.45 37.36 -12.82
CA ASP A 614 5.25 36.13 -12.90
C ASP A 614 4.76 35.02 -11.96
N LEU A 615 4.11 35.37 -10.84
CA LEU A 615 3.51 34.43 -9.88
C LEU A 615 2.11 33.94 -10.29
N THR A 616 1.64 34.22 -11.51
CA THR A 616 0.34 33.71 -11.99
C THR A 616 0.43 32.22 -12.27
N GLU A 617 -0.44 31.43 -11.63
CA GLU A 617 -0.57 30.01 -11.93
C GLU A 617 -1.07 29.78 -13.36
N ILE A 618 -0.32 28.97 -14.09
CA ILE A 618 -0.68 28.56 -15.44
C ILE A 618 -1.38 27.21 -15.34
N GLY A 619 -2.72 27.20 -15.50
CA GLY A 619 -3.53 25.98 -15.49
C GLY A 619 -3.12 24.97 -16.58
N GLU A 620 -3.54 23.70 -16.43
CA GLU A 620 -3.13 22.56 -17.27
C GLU A 620 -3.06 22.89 -18.77
N LYS A 621 -1.96 22.46 -19.42
CA LYS A 621 -1.63 22.73 -20.84
C LYS A 621 -1.61 24.23 -21.21
N GLY A 622 -1.53 25.12 -20.21
CA GLY A 622 -1.52 26.56 -20.38
C GLY A 622 -2.83 27.15 -20.87
N ILE A 623 -3.99 26.71 -20.37
CA ILE A 623 -5.30 27.22 -20.81
C ILE A 623 -5.45 28.76 -20.70
N ASN A 624 -4.71 29.39 -19.78
CA ASN A 624 -4.69 30.83 -19.53
C ASN A 624 -3.85 31.65 -20.55
N LEU A 625 -3.09 31.01 -21.45
CA LEU A 625 -2.13 31.66 -22.35
C LEU A 625 -2.49 31.51 -23.83
N SER A 626 -2.24 32.56 -24.63
CA SER A 626 -2.32 32.50 -26.10
C SER A 626 -1.19 31.64 -26.71
N GLY A 627 -1.35 31.19 -27.96
CA GLY A 627 -0.32 30.36 -28.63
C GLY A 627 1.07 31.02 -28.63
N GLY A 628 1.15 32.30 -29.02
CA GLY A 628 2.37 33.09 -28.99
C GLY A 628 2.91 33.40 -27.59
N GLN A 629 2.08 33.34 -26.55
CA GLN A 629 2.54 33.39 -25.16
C GLN A 629 3.18 32.06 -24.74
N LYS A 630 2.54 30.92 -25.03
CA LYS A 630 3.09 29.58 -24.73
C LYS A 630 4.43 29.37 -25.43
N ALA A 631 4.54 29.76 -26.71
CA ALA A 631 5.79 29.68 -27.46
C ALA A 631 6.91 30.49 -26.78
N ARG A 632 6.64 31.74 -26.39
CA ARG A 632 7.63 32.60 -25.72
C ARG A 632 7.99 32.14 -24.31
N VAL A 633 7.07 31.53 -23.55
CA VAL A 633 7.37 30.92 -22.24
C VAL A 633 8.21 29.65 -22.39
N SER A 634 7.91 28.79 -23.36
CA SER A 634 8.73 27.58 -23.63
C SER A 634 10.13 27.94 -24.15
N LEU A 635 10.25 28.96 -24.99
CA LEU A 635 11.53 29.49 -25.44
C LEU A 635 12.30 30.16 -24.27
N ALA A 636 11.62 30.90 -23.39
CA ALA A 636 12.20 31.46 -22.18
C ALA A 636 12.75 30.38 -21.24
N ARG A 637 12.05 29.25 -21.07
CA ARG A 637 12.55 28.09 -20.33
C ARG A 637 13.88 27.60 -20.90
N ALA A 638 13.95 27.33 -22.21
CA ALA A 638 15.18 26.87 -22.86
C ALA A 638 16.34 27.85 -22.67
N VAL A 639 16.14 29.14 -22.94
CA VAL A 639 17.20 30.17 -22.80
C VAL A 639 17.58 30.39 -21.33
N TYR A 640 16.68 30.19 -20.37
CA TYR A 640 17.03 30.22 -18.94
C TYR A 640 17.94 29.05 -18.56
N GLN A 641 17.77 27.86 -19.15
CA GLN A 641 18.54 26.66 -18.80
C GLN A 641 20.04 26.72 -19.13
N ASN A 642 20.47 27.54 -20.11
CA ASN A 642 21.90 27.75 -20.44
C ASN A 642 22.66 26.48 -20.87
N LEU A 643 22.10 25.70 -21.79
CA LEU A 643 22.74 24.47 -22.29
C LEU A 643 23.62 24.77 -23.53
N ASP A 644 24.40 23.79 -24.00
CA ASP A 644 25.34 23.95 -25.12
C ASP A 644 24.66 24.00 -26.50
N VAL A 645 23.65 23.15 -26.71
CA VAL A 645 22.96 22.95 -27.98
C VAL A 645 21.51 23.40 -27.86
N TYR A 646 20.99 24.13 -28.86
CA TYR A 646 19.59 24.55 -28.90
C TYR A 646 18.89 23.99 -30.14
N LEU A 647 17.97 23.05 -29.93
CA LEU A 647 17.09 22.50 -30.96
C LEU A 647 15.74 23.22 -30.87
N LEU A 648 15.42 24.05 -31.86
CA LEU A 648 14.23 24.90 -31.85
C LEU A 648 13.29 24.54 -33.01
N ASP A 649 12.20 23.85 -32.73
CA ASP A 649 11.22 23.46 -33.75
C ASP A 649 10.16 24.56 -33.96
N ASP A 650 10.36 25.36 -35.01
CA ASP A 650 9.48 26.46 -35.46
C ASP A 650 9.02 27.44 -34.34
N PRO A 651 9.96 27.99 -33.53
CA PRO A 651 9.65 28.77 -32.32
C PRO A 651 9.00 30.13 -32.58
N LEU A 652 8.97 30.59 -33.83
CA LEU A 652 8.44 31.89 -34.24
C LEU A 652 7.09 31.82 -34.97
N SER A 653 6.61 30.62 -35.32
CA SER A 653 5.33 30.39 -36.01
C SER A 653 4.12 31.09 -35.40
N ALA A 654 4.08 31.20 -34.07
CA ALA A 654 2.94 31.69 -33.31
C ALA A 654 3.07 33.15 -32.80
N VAL A 655 4.07 33.92 -33.26
CA VAL A 655 4.30 35.31 -32.80
C VAL A 655 4.29 36.31 -33.96
N ASP A 656 3.83 37.54 -33.68
CA ASP A 656 3.83 38.63 -34.67
C ASP A 656 5.25 38.97 -35.14
N SER A 657 5.38 39.41 -36.39
CA SER A 657 6.68 39.68 -37.03
C SER A 657 7.58 40.66 -36.27
N HIS A 658 7.01 41.67 -35.62
CA HIS A 658 7.75 42.59 -34.73
C HIS A 658 8.29 41.89 -33.48
N VAL A 659 7.51 40.99 -32.89
CA VAL A 659 7.90 40.23 -31.69
C VAL A 659 8.95 39.19 -32.04
N GLY A 660 8.76 38.45 -33.15
CA GLY A 660 9.74 37.49 -33.65
C GLY A 660 11.07 38.16 -34.02
N ARG A 661 11.03 39.35 -34.63
CA ARG A 661 12.23 40.15 -34.92
C ARG A 661 12.98 40.56 -33.65
N HIS A 662 12.28 41.06 -32.64
CA HIS A 662 12.89 41.40 -31.34
C HIS A 662 13.52 40.15 -30.69
N ILE A 663 12.85 39.01 -30.72
CA ILE A 663 13.38 37.74 -30.19
C ILE A 663 14.69 37.37 -30.89
N PHE A 664 14.71 37.39 -32.23
CA PHE A 664 15.90 37.07 -33.03
C PHE A 664 17.08 38.02 -32.69
N GLU A 665 16.87 39.33 -32.80
CA GLU A 665 17.89 40.37 -32.52
C GLU A 665 18.37 40.44 -31.04
N LYS A 666 17.75 39.66 -30.14
CA LYS A 666 18.08 39.57 -28.69
C LYS A 666 18.50 38.18 -28.23
N MET A 667 18.49 37.16 -29.09
CA MET A 667 19.03 35.82 -28.80
C MET A 667 20.30 35.52 -29.59
N GLU A 668 20.60 36.30 -30.63
CA GLU A 668 21.89 36.33 -31.33
C GLU A 668 23.01 37.01 -30.48
N LYS A 669 22.71 37.54 -29.27
CA LYS A 669 23.58 38.41 -28.46
C LYS A 669 23.54 38.10 -26.97
#